data_AF-A0A371KXA5-F1
#
_entry.id   AF-A0A371KXA5-F1
#
_cell.length_a   1.000
_cell.length_b   1.000
_cell.length_c   1.000
_cell.angle_alpha   90.00
_cell.angle_beta   90.00
_cell.angle_gamma   90.00
#
_symmetry.space_group_name_H-M   'P 1'
#
loop_
_entity.id
_entity.type
_entity.pdbx_description
1 polymer ?
#
loop_
_entity_poly.entity_id
_entity_poly.type
_entity_poly.pdbx_seq_one_letter_code
_entity_poly.pdbx_strand_id
1 'polypeptide(L)'
;MQGGGDDIWGTADAFHYHYTELSGDFDVAVQNTRIDNVESWTKAGPMVRESLDPDAKNVMVRRRPNGEASMQYRPEDGAETNSVGGTPADWLRLARSGDTIETYHSTDGETWTSITTLGGDDISLGDSVYVGLAVTSHLSGTLATATFQNLSGVDPDRNRDIGDVDVAGSVESTAGVPLVSTGDVTAIASDAATLTGELSDLGGADSAACYFEYREVPTESWNTTASTERSSPGAFSVEADDLTDRRYYEVRAVADTADGDTARGAVSTFSTPNPSNSKAPDSAGSDHAGPDSASQFGPSDGFADAAPWLDDDTPVIVITEPTRRQLEKAVTVDGERLVVFETSGTVDLGVRDLPIPYDKCYIAGQTAPSPGVTLVRGRVNVAASDCVLQHVRVRLGDAGIEEPTEDWALDTVNTADETENNVIDHVSASWSVDECLSVGYETADTTVSNCLVAEALDDSVHPKGEHGYGSLIGNDATNVAMLGNVWAFNTDRHPRLKEGTESVVVNNVMYDFEDGTWLDPDTEASIVGNAYRNPNSDKANVFAEDDVDTATAYLEDNVTDDDVPMVDENVTVVDERPLWPDGLAAMPSDRTFEHNLENVGARPADRTATDERILEHVELGASYLVDSQKQVGGYPDLPVNSHELNVPNGGTRQWLRSWSRRVESPDG
;
A
#
# COMPACT_ATOMS: atom_id res chain seq x y z
N MET A 1 15.69 -22.02 7.79
CA MET A 1 15.88 -21.34 9.08
C MET A 1 14.62 -20.63 9.46
N GLN A 2 14.28 -20.61 10.75
CA GLN A 2 13.18 -19.81 11.30
C GLN A 2 13.74 -18.79 12.29
N GLY A 3 13.23 -17.55 12.25
CA GLY A 3 13.61 -16.51 13.19
C GLY A 3 12.41 -15.66 13.59
N GLY A 4 12.30 -15.38 14.87
CA GLY A 4 11.41 -14.36 15.43
C GLY A 4 12.22 -13.18 15.94
N GLY A 5 11.54 -12.15 16.42
CA GLY A 5 12.17 -10.98 17.03
C GLY A 5 11.58 -9.68 16.49
N ASP A 6 11.77 -8.62 17.27
CA ASP A 6 11.21 -7.30 17.00
C ASP A 6 11.88 -6.64 15.78
N ASP A 7 13.21 -6.51 15.79
CA ASP A 7 13.97 -6.21 14.58
C ASP A 7 15.50 -6.43 14.75
N ILE A 8 16.23 -6.48 13.64
CA ILE A 8 17.65 -6.13 13.55
C ILE A 8 17.72 -4.64 13.16
N TRP A 9 17.43 -3.73 14.10
CA TRP A 9 17.43 -2.29 13.87
C TRP A 9 17.65 -1.51 15.17
N GLY A 10 17.77 -0.19 15.08
CA GLY A 10 17.94 0.68 16.24
C GLY A 10 19.22 0.38 17.00
N THR A 11 19.11 0.36 18.33
CA THR A 11 20.24 0.20 19.27
C THR A 11 20.38 -1.22 19.83
N ALA A 12 19.45 -2.14 19.56
CA ALA A 12 19.52 -3.53 19.99
C ALA A 12 18.80 -4.45 18.99
N ASP A 13 19.37 -5.62 18.72
CA ASP A 13 18.82 -6.60 17.78
C ASP A 13 18.01 -7.68 18.50
N ALA A 14 16.94 -8.14 17.87
CA ALA A 14 16.14 -9.33 18.22
C ALA A 14 15.95 -10.22 16.97
N PHE A 15 16.63 -11.37 16.91
CA PHE A 15 16.62 -12.27 15.76
C PHE A 15 17.20 -13.67 16.05
N HIS A 16 17.09 -14.61 15.10
CA HIS A 16 17.76 -15.91 15.16
C HIS A 16 19.02 -15.94 14.28
N TYR A 17 20.15 -16.40 14.85
CA TYR A 17 21.46 -16.40 14.20
C TYR A 17 22.06 -17.80 14.09
N HIS A 18 22.50 -18.19 12.89
CA HIS A 18 23.27 -19.40 12.62
C HIS A 18 24.69 -19.05 12.20
N TYR A 19 25.69 -19.36 13.02
CA TYR A 19 27.01 -18.74 12.91
C TYR A 19 28.17 -19.66 13.28
N THR A 20 29.37 -19.23 12.92
CA THR A 20 30.64 -19.73 13.46
C THR A 20 31.54 -18.54 13.84
N GLU A 21 32.57 -18.80 14.64
CA GLU A 21 33.58 -17.79 15.00
C GLU A 21 34.76 -17.89 14.03
N LEU A 22 35.09 -16.78 13.38
CA LEU A 22 36.22 -16.67 12.44
C LEU A 22 37.19 -15.60 12.90
N SER A 23 38.45 -15.71 12.45
CA SER A 23 39.43 -14.65 12.65
C SER A 23 40.08 -14.22 11.34
N GLY A 24 40.24 -12.91 11.17
CA GLY A 24 40.79 -12.28 9.97
C GLY A 24 39.77 -12.16 8.83
N ASP A 25 40.28 -12.20 7.61
CA ASP A 25 39.52 -12.01 6.37
C ASP A 25 38.55 -13.17 6.10
N PHE A 26 37.39 -12.85 5.53
CA PHE A 26 36.39 -13.83 5.09
C PHE A 26 35.64 -13.32 3.86
N ASP A 27 34.95 -14.21 3.18
CA ASP A 27 34.16 -13.89 1.99
C ASP A 27 32.97 -14.85 1.93
N VAL A 28 31.84 -14.45 2.50
CA VAL A 28 30.62 -15.27 2.55
C VAL A 28 29.66 -14.88 1.44
N ALA A 29 29.17 -15.87 0.70
CA ALA A 29 28.10 -15.71 -0.28
C ALA A 29 27.01 -16.76 -0.07
N VAL A 30 25.75 -16.38 -0.29
CA VAL A 30 24.58 -17.24 -0.14
C VAL A 30 23.45 -16.80 -1.06
N GLN A 31 22.62 -17.73 -1.50
CA GLN A 31 21.36 -17.45 -2.17
C GLN A 31 20.20 -17.59 -1.18
N ASN A 32 19.41 -16.54 -0.97
CA ASN A 32 18.16 -16.59 -0.22
C ASN A 32 16.97 -16.83 -1.17
N THR A 33 16.64 -18.11 -1.38
CA THR A 33 15.61 -18.51 -2.36
C THR A 33 14.18 -18.29 -1.88
N ARG A 34 13.98 -18.15 -0.56
CA ARG A 34 12.69 -17.84 0.04
C ARG A 34 12.86 -17.09 1.34
N ILE A 35 11.97 -16.15 1.58
CA ILE A 35 11.68 -15.56 2.87
C ILE A 35 10.16 -15.38 2.97
N ASP A 36 9.57 -15.72 4.11
CA ASP A 36 8.15 -15.46 4.35
C ASP A 36 7.88 -13.95 4.48
N ASN A 37 6.73 -13.47 4.00
CA ASN A 37 6.27 -12.10 4.24
C ASN A 37 5.41 -12.06 5.51
N VAL A 38 6.04 -12.14 6.69
CA VAL A 38 5.32 -12.00 7.97
C VAL A 38 4.96 -10.53 8.23
N GLU A 39 5.94 -9.67 7.95
CA GLU A 39 5.85 -8.21 7.93
C GLU A 39 6.78 -7.69 6.82
N SER A 40 6.49 -6.53 6.23
CA SER A 40 7.24 -5.93 5.12
C SER A 40 8.76 -5.76 5.35
N TRP A 41 9.18 -5.69 6.61
CA TRP A 41 10.56 -5.58 7.08
C TRP A 41 11.12 -6.87 7.67
N THR A 42 10.44 -8.01 7.51
CA THR A 42 11.05 -9.34 7.67
C THR A 42 12.36 -9.36 6.87
N LYS A 43 13.44 -9.88 7.46
CA LYS A 43 14.75 -9.82 6.79
C LYS A 43 15.61 -11.03 7.08
N ALA A 44 16.34 -11.46 6.06
CA ALA A 44 17.21 -12.63 6.13
C ALA A 44 18.46 -12.43 5.26
N GLY A 45 19.62 -12.93 5.70
CA GLY A 45 20.86 -12.79 4.91
C GLY A 45 22.15 -13.03 5.70
N PRO A 46 23.32 -12.95 5.04
CA PRO A 46 24.60 -13.07 5.70
C PRO A 46 24.89 -11.87 6.60
N MET A 47 25.44 -12.16 7.77
CA MET A 47 25.81 -11.17 8.78
C MET A 47 27.20 -11.46 9.33
N VAL A 48 27.93 -10.39 9.67
CA VAL A 48 29.07 -10.41 10.59
C VAL A 48 28.76 -9.54 11.80
N ARG A 49 29.13 -9.99 12.99
CA ARG A 49 28.96 -9.23 14.24
C ARG A 49 30.12 -9.46 15.20
N GLU A 50 30.50 -8.43 15.97
CA GLU A 50 31.66 -8.52 16.87
C GLU A 50 31.37 -9.43 18.08
N SER A 51 30.19 -9.33 18.67
CA SER A 51 29.78 -10.15 19.82
C SER A 51 28.39 -10.76 19.62
N LEU A 52 27.93 -11.58 20.57
CA LEU A 52 26.57 -12.14 20.57
C LEU A 52 25.62 -11.35 21.48
N ASP A 53 26.02 -10.14 21.88
CA ASP A 53 25.19 -9.23 22.70
C ASP A 53 24.23 -8.44 21.80
N PRO A 54 22.97 -8.17 22.21
CA PRO A 54 21.97 -7.56 21.33
C PRO A 54 22.37 -6.21 20.74
N ASP A 55 23.19 -5.45 21.45
CA ASP A 55 23.65 -4.12 21.08
C ASP A 55 24.90 -4.12 20.18
N ALA A 56 25.51 -5.28 19.89
CA ALA A 56 26.79 -5.37 19.20
C ALA A 56 26.82 -4.72 17.81
N LYS A 57 27.92 -4.04 17.48
CA LYS A 57 28.21 -3.61 16.10
C LYS A 57 28.25 -4.79 15.14
N ASN A 58 27.66 -4.58 13.97
CA ASN A 58 27.43 -5.64 12.99
C ASN A 58 27.27 -5.06 11.58
N VAL A 59 27.43 -5.92 10.57
CA VAL A 59 27.07 -5.64 9.17
C VAL A 59 26.24 -6.82 8.66
N MET A 60 25.11 -6.52 8.04
CA MET A 60 24.24 -7.50 7.40
C MET A 60 23.93 -7.07 5.98
N VAL A 61 24.08 -8.00 5.05
CA VAL A 61 23.45 -7.89 3.73
C VAL A 61 22.14 -8.65 3.83
N ARG A 62 21.01 -7.97 3.65
CA ARG A 62 19.67 -8.52 3.88
C ARG A 62 18.90 -8.64 2.59
N ARG A 63 18.02 -9.63 2.53
CA ARG A 63 16.90 -9.71 1.59
C ARG A 63 15.58 -9.56 2.32
N ARG A 64 14.66 -8.80 1.75
CA ARG A 64 13.27 -8.60 2.23
C ARG A 64 12.25 -9.42 1.41
N PRO A 65 11.00 -9.57 1.88
CA PRO A 65 9.95 -10.29 1.15
C PRO A 65 9.62 -9.72 -0.23
N ASN A 66 9.75 -8.40 -0.41
CA ASN A 66 9.62 -7.74 -1.71
C ASN A 66 10.76 -8.07 -2.70
N GLY A 67 11.76 -8.84 -2.27
CA GLY A 67 12.90 -9.25 -3.09
C GLY A 67 14.09 -8.29 -3.07
N GLU A 68 13.98 -7.14 -2.41
CA GLU A 68 15.09 -6.19 -2.30
C GLU A 68 16.26 -6.80 -1.52
N ALA A 69 17.45 -6.73 -2.11
CA ALA A 69 18.73 -6.96 -1.46
C ALA A 69 19.41 -5.63 -1.14
N SER A 70 19.56 -5.33 0.15
CA SER A 70 20.15 -4.09 0.65
C SER A 70 21.12 -4.41 1.79
N MET A 71 21.78 -3.39 2.36
CA MET A 71 22.64 -3.62 3.52
C MET A 71 22.32 -2.71 4.70
N GLN A 72 22.64 -3.18 5.90
CA GLN A 72 22.60 -2.40 7.14
C GLN A 72 23.83 -2.67 8.00
N TYR A 73 24.18 -1.68 8.80
CA TYR A 73 25.24 -1.82 9.78
C TYR A 73 24.99 -0.98 11.03
N ARG A 74 25.47 -1.50 12.16
CA ARG A 74 25.62 -0.75 13.39
C ARG A 74 27.10 -0.44 13.58
N PRO A 75 27.52 0.83 13.65
CA PRO A 75 28.94 1.21 13.66
C PRO A 75 29.64 0.91 14.99
N GLU A 76 28.94 1.06 16.11
CA GLU A 76 29.43 0.86 17.47
C GLU A 76 28.38 0.16 18.33
N ASP A 77 28.78 -0.47 19.43
CA ASP A 77 27.84 -1.13 20.33
C ASP A 77 26.81 -0.12 20.87
N GLY A 78 25.53 -0.46 20.73
CA GLY A 78 24.40 0.37 21.15
C GLY A 78 24.15 1.62 20.30
N ALA A 79 24.85 1.81 19.18
CA ALA A 79 24.58 2.89 18.24
C ALA A 79 23.35 2.61 17.37
N GLU A 80 22.77 3.68 16.81
CA GLU A 80 21.70 3.57 15.81
C GLU A 80 22.18 2.82 14.57
N THR A 81 21.28 1.99 14.03
CA THR A 81 21.53 1.20 12.81
C THR A 81 21.37 2.09 11.58
N ASN A 82 22.29 1.96 10.62
CA ASN A 82 22.25 2.64 9.35
C ASN A 82 21.90 1.65 8.23
N SER A 83 21.31 2.14 7.13
CA SER A 83 21.00 1.34 5.95
C SER A 83 21.54 2.01 4.69
N VAL A 84 21.98 1.19 3.73
CA VAL A 84 22.28 1.61 2.36
C VAL A 84 21.32 0.84 1.46
N GLY A 85 20.69 1.54 0.51
CA GLY A 85 19.57 1.05 -0.30
C GLY A 85 19.85 -0.26 -1.06
N GLY A 86 18.80 -0.81 -1.67
CA GLY A 86 18.88 -2.09 -2.37
C GLY A 86 18.18 -2.13 -3.72
N THR A 87 18.39 -3.24 -4.42
CA THR A 87 17.73 -3.60 -5.67
C THR A 87 17.23 -5.04 -5.58
N PRO A 88 16.26 -5.48 -6.39
CA PRO A 88 15.82 -6.86 -6.38
C PRO A 88 16.95 -7.85 -6.72
N ALA A 89 17.26 -8.76 -5.79
CA ALA A 89 18.26 -9.82 -5.96
C ALA A 89 18.05 -10.92 -4.92
N ASP A 90 18.51 -12.14 -5.23
CA ASP A 90 18.41 -13.30 -4.35
C ASP A 90 19.77 -13.85 -3.90
N TRP A 91 20.88 -13.40 -4.51
CA TRP A 91 22.23 -13.66 -4.02
C TRP A 91 22.79 -12.50 -3.21
N LEU A 92 23.34 -12.82 -2.04
CA LEU A 92 23.88 -11.87 -1.08
C LEU A 92 25.33 -12.25 -0.74
N ARG A 93 26.24 -11.27 -0.68
CA ARG A 93 27.65 -11.52 -0.35
C ARG A 93 28.23 -10.42 0.52
N LEU A 94 29.04 -10.85 1.50
CA LEU A 94 29.69 -10.01 2.50
C LEU A 94 31.14 -10.48 2.65
N ALA A 95 32.09 -9.57 2.40
CA ALA A 95 33.51 -9.88 2.45
C ALA A 95 34.26 -8.92 3.39
N ARG A 96 35.26 -9.43 4.09
CA ARG A 96 36.22 -8.66 4.87
C ARG A 96 37.62 -8.82 4.30
N SER A 97 38.32 -7.70 4.14
CA SER A 97 39.75 -7.63 3.78
C SER A 97 40.43 -6.57 4.65
N GLY A 98 41.16 -7.00 5.66
CA GLY A 98 41.71 -6.13 6.71
C GLY A 98 40.61 -5.42 7.49
N ASP A 99 40.62 -4.08 7.44
CA ASP A 99 39.62 -3.21 8.07
C ASP A 99 38.48 -2.81 7.12
N THR A 100 38.45 -3.38 5.92
CA THR A 100 37.44 -3.07 4.91
C THR A 100 36.38 -4.18 4.85
N ILE A 101 35.12 -3.78 4.86
CA ILE A 101 33.96 -4.64 4.59
C ILE A 101 33.37 -4.26 3.23
N GLU A 102 33.21 -5.23 2.34
CA GLU A 102 32.57 -5.07 1.05
C GLU A 102 31.28 -5.87 0.99
N THR A 103 30.22 -5.26 0.45
CA THR A 103 28.88 -5.86 0.37
C THR A 103 28.40 -5.88 -1.07
N TYR A 104 27.75 -6.98 -1.46
CA TYR A 104 27.30 -7.18 -2.84
C TYR A 104 25.96 -7.90 -2.91
N HIS A 105 25.26 -7.69 -4.03
CA HIS A 105 24.13 -8.51 -4.45
C HIS A 105 24.35 -9.05 -5.88
N SER A 106 23.58 -10.08 -6.24
CA SER A 106 23.57 -10.66 -7.58
C SER A 106 22.22 -11.33 -7.89
N THR A 107 21.88 -11.46 -9.17
CA THR A 107 20.71 -12.21 -9.67
C THR A 107 21.08 -13.58 -10.24
N ASP A 108 22.36 -13.86 -10.43
CA ASP A 108 22.87 -15.09 -11.07
C ASP A 108 23.91 -15.84 -10.20
N GLY A 109 24.44 -15.20 -9.15
CA GLY A 109 25.51 -15.72 -8.31
C GLY A 109 26.91 -15.62 -8.93
N GLU A 110 27.03 -15.12 -10.16
CA GLU A 110 28.28 -15.02 -10.93
C GLU A 110 28.71 -13.55 -11.08
N THR A 111 27.78 -12.69 -11.45
CA THR A 111 27.95 -11.25 -11.66
C THR A 111 27.53 -10.49 -10.41
N TRP A 112 28.49 -9.90 -9.71
CA TRP A 112 28.26 -9.22 -8.44
C TRP A 112 28.27 -7.69 -8.59
N THR A 113 27.23 -7.05 -8.08
CA THR A 113 27.12 -5.58 -7.99
C THR A 113 27.41 -5.15 -6.56
N SER A 114 28.32 -4.18 -6.39
CA SER A 114 28.61 -3.62 -5.06
C SER A 114 27.41 -2.81 -4.55
N ILE A 115 27.02 -3.05 -3.31
CA ILE A 115 26.04 -2.22 -2.58
C ILE A 115 26.81 -1.05 -1.94
N THR A 116 27.79 -1.37 -1.10
CA THR A 116 28.73 -0.39 -0.54
C THR A 116 30.02 -1.04 -0.03
N THR A 117 30.99 -0.18 0.30
CA THR A 117 32.24 -0.52 0.97
C THR A 117 32.36 0.30 2.24
N LEU A 118 32.55 -0.35 3.39
CA LEU A 118 32.79 0.27 4.68
C LEU A 118 34.28 0.15 5.04
N GLY A 119 34.89 1.25 5.48
CA GLY A 119 36.24 1.27 6.03
C GLY A 119 36.26 1.24 7.55
N GLY A 120 37.46 1.24 8.13
CA GLY A 120 37.64 1.24 9.59
C GLY A 120 37.13 2.49 10.32
N ASP A 121 36.89 3.59 9.58
CA ASP A 121 36.25 4.80 10.13
C ASP A 121 34.71 4.66 10.19
N ASP A 122 34.12 3.74 9.39
CA ASP A 122 32.68 3.47 9.37
C ASP A 122 32.30 2.40 10.40
N ILE A 123 33.09 1.32 10.47
CA ILE A 123 32.94 0.25 11.46
C ILE A 123 34.29 -0.43 11.71
N SER A 124 34.69 -0.53 12.98
CA SER A 124 35.92 -1.21 13.38
C SER A 124 35.60 -2.52 14.09
N LEU A 125 35.70 -3.64 13.38
CA LEU A 125 35.51 -4.99 13.94
C LEU A 125 36.83 -5.57 14.45
N GLY A 126 36.82 -6.17 15.64
CA GLY A 126 37.95 -6.93 16.17
C GLY A 126 38.41 -8.09 15.26
N ASP A 127 39.58 -8.65 15.56
CA ASP A 127 40.17 -9.76 14.78
C ASP A 127 39.35 -11.05 14.84
N SER A 128 38.56 -11.27 15.91
CA SER A 128 37.64 -12.41 16.05
C SER A 128 36.21 -11.91 15.94
N VAL A 129 35.42 -12.51 15.06
CA VAL A 129 34.04 -12.11 14.78
C VAL A 129 33.16 -13.34 14.58
N TYR A 130 31.84 -13.16 14.69
CA TYR A 130 30.87 -14.18 14.38
C TYR A 130 30.29 -13.93 13.00
N VAL A 131 30.44 -14.88 12.08
CA VAL A 131 29.94 -14.80 10.70
C VAL A 131 28.92 -15.91 10.46
N GLY A 132 27.81 -15.58 9.79
CA GLY A 132 26.69 -16.50 9.68
C GLY A 132 25.50 -15.97 8.90
N LEU A 133 24.36 -16.62 9.09
CA LEU A 133 23.06 -16.27 8.51
C LEU A 133 22.11 -15.80 9.61
N ALA A 134 21.43 -14.68 9.39
CA ALA A 134 20.46 -14.10 10.29
C ALA A 134 19.05 -14.14 9.69
N VAL A 135 18.02 -14.31 10.54
CA VAL A 135 16.59 -14.19 10.18
C VAL A 135 15.84 -13.50 11.32
N THR A 136 15.03 -12.48 11.02
CA THR A 136 14.04 -11.91 11.93
C THR A 136 12.68 -11.80 11.24
N SER A 137 11.60 -11.94 12.02
CA SER A 137 10.21 -11.80 11.57
C SER A 137 9.74 -10.37 11.47
N HIS A 138 10.45 -9.44 12.12
CA HIS A 138 9.99 -8.06 12.33
C HIS A 138 8.62 -7.99 13.03
N LEU A 139 8.32 -9.00 13.85
CA LEU A 139 7.07 -9.10 14.57
C LEU A 139 7.27 -10.00 15.80
N SER A 140 7.30 -9.37 16.97
CA SER A 140 7.42 -10.12 18.23
C SER A 140 6.31 -11.17 18.36
N GLY A 141 6.65 -12.33 18.93
CA GLY A 141 5.74 -13.46 19.08
C GLY A 141 5.48 -14.28 17.81
N THR A 142 6.03 -13.91 16.64
CA THR A 142 5.82 -14.63 15.36
C THR A 142 7.13 -15.06 14.73
N LEU A 143 7.17 -16.24 14.10
CA LEU A 143 8.33 -16.73 13.34
C LEU A 143 8.18 -16.44 11.85
N ALA A 144 9.26 -16.02 11.20
CA ALA A 144 9.41 -16.04 9.75
C ALA A 144 10.36 -17.17 9.32
N THR A 145 10.07 -17.81 8.18
CA THR A 145 10.96 -18.83 7.58
C THR A 145 11.75 -18.24 6.43
N ALA A 146 13.07 -18.47 6.42
CA ALA A 146 13.96 -18.20 5.30
C ALA A 146 14.67 -19.48 4.84
N THR A 147 14.74 -19.68 3.52
CA THR A 147 15.48 -20.78 2.88
C THR A 147 16.73 -20.23 2.21
N PHE A 148 17.86 -20.85 2.51
CA PHE A 148 19.15 -20.50 1.95
C PHE A 148 19.71 -21.67 1.15
N GLN A 149 20.42 -21.37 0.07
CA GLN A 149 21.13 -22.32 -0.78
C GLN A 149 22.52 -21.77 -1.12
N ASN A 150 23.41 -22.64 -1.61
CA ASN A 150 24.73 -22.26 -2.11
C ASN A 150 25.58 -21.44 -1.12
N LEU A 151 25.47 -21.73 0.19
CA LEU A 151 26.30 -21.09 1.20
C LEU A 151 27.77 -21.45 0.94
N SER A 152 28.62 -20.43 0.83
CA SER A 152 30.05 -20.58 0.61
C SER A 152 30.85 -19.61 1.47
N GLY A 153 32.12 -19.93 1.72
CA GLY A 153 33.04 -19.10 2.51
C GLY A 153 32.91 -19.22 4.03
N VAL A 154 31.84 -19.86 4.53
CA VAL A 154 31.61 -20.11 5.95
C VAL A 154 30.91 -21.46 6.15
N ASP A 155 31.17 -22.10 7.29
CA ASP A 155 30.51 -23.34 7.74
C ASP A 155 29.95 -23.14 9.16
N PRO A 156 28.76 -22.53 9.31
CA PRO A 156 28.16 -22.26 10.60
C PRO A 156 27.83 -23.54 11.37
N ASP A 157 28.28 -23.65 12.61
CA ASP A 157 28.14 -24.86 13.45
C ASP A 157 27.32 -24.62 14.73
N ARG A 158 26.93 -23.37 14.98
CA ARG A 158 26.15 -22.95 16.15
C ARG A 158 24.94 -22.15 15.71
N ASN A 159 23.91 -22.11 16.56
CA ASN A 159 22.82 -21.17 16.41
C ASN A 159 22.28 -20.73 17.78
N ARG A 160 21.70 -19.54 17.83
CA ARG A 160 21.00 -18.99 18.98
C ARG A 160 20.11 -17.82 18.58
N ASP A 161 19.17 -17.48 19.45
CA ASP A 161 18.53 -16.19 19.42
C ASP A 161 19.46 -15.11 20.02
N ILE A 162 19.45 -13.93 19.40
CA ILE A 162 20.07 -12.69 19.85
C ILE A 162 18.93 -11.75 20.26
N GLY A 163 19.09 -11.05 21.38
CA GLY A 163 18.05 -10.15 21.88
C GLY A 163 16.95 -10.83 22.67
N ASP A 164 15.88 -10.08 22.89
CA ASP A 164 14.63 -10.58 23.46
C ASP A 164 13.77 -11.12 22.32
N VAL A 165 13.60 -12.44 22.28
CA VAL A 165 12.85 -13.14 21.24
C VAL A 165 11.79 -13.99 21.93
N ASP A 166 10.52 -13.59 21.78
CA ASP A 166 9.37 -14.26 22.41
C ASP A 166 9.21 -15.72 21.98
N VAL A 167 9.55 -16.02 20.72
CA VAL A 167 9.47 -17.37 20.13
C VAL A 167 10.81 -17.74 19.52
N ALA A 168 11.50 -18.69 20.16
CA ALA A 168 12.83 -19.13 19.76
C ALA A 168 12.86 -19.64 18.30
N GLY A 169 13.88 -19.19 17.56
CA GLY A 169 14.10 -19.63 16.18
C GLY A 169 14.73 -21.03 16.08
N SER A 170 14.94 -21.48 14.84
CA SER A 170 15.52 -22.80 14.57
C SER A 170 16.31 -22.86 13.26
N VAL A 171 17.23 -23.81 13.19
CA VAL A 171 17.99 -24.15 11.99
C VAL A 171 17.77 -25.61 11.64
N GLU A 172 17.38 -25.85 10.40
CA GLU A 172 17.37 -27.17 9.78
C GLU A 172 18.24 -27.09 8.52
N SER A 173 19.15 -28.04 8.35
CA SER A 173 20.02 -28.17 7.18
C SER A 173 19.83 -29.55 6.55
N THR A 174 19.68 -29.56 5.23
CA THR A 174 19.54 -30.78 4.44
C THR A 174 20.59 -30.77 3.35
N ALA A 175 21.42 -31.81 3.29
CA ALA A 175 22.40 -32.01 2.24
C ALA A 175 21.89 -33.06 1.25
N GLY A 176 22.35 -32.99 0.00
CA GLY A 176 21.92 -33.93 -1.04
C GLY A 176 20.48 -33.69 -1.52
N VAL A 177 20.03 -32.44 -1.53
CA VAL A 177 18.75 -32.06 -2.14
C VAL A 177 19.01 -31.44 -3.52
N PRO A 178 18.06 -31.56 -4.48
CA PRO A 178 18.19 -30.93 -5.78
C PRO A 178 18.28 -29.40 -5.67
N LEU A 179 18.81 -28.77 -6.72
CA LEU A 179 18.83 -27.32 -6.89
C LEU A 179 18.21 -26.96 -8.23
N VAL A 180 17.25 -26.04 -8.23
CA VAL A 180 16.53 -25.59 -9.42
C VAL A 180 16.30 -24.09 -9.39
N SER A 181 16.47 -23.42 -10.52
CA SER A 181 16.20 -21.99 -10.71
C SER A 181 15.08 -21.76 -11.71
N THR A 182 14.30 -20.70 -11.48
CA THR A 182 13.29 -20.20 -12.41
C THR A 182 13.97 -19.20 -13.34
N GLY A 183 13.90 -19.43 -14.64
CA GLY A 183 14.41 -18.52 -15.66
C GLY A 183 13.34 -17.54 -16.15
N ASP A 184 13.71 -16.74 -17.15
CA ASP A 184 12.80 -15.76 -17.76
C ASP A 184 11.61 -16.43 -18.45
N VAL A 185 10.46 -15.76 -18.39
CA VAL A 185 9.28 -16.13 -19.17
C VAL A 185 9.38 -15.50 -20.56
N THR A 186 9.21 -16.30 -21.60
CA THR A 186 9.39 -15.88 -23.00
C THR A 186 8.17 -16.23 -23.85
N ALA A 187 8.11 -15.70 -25.07
CA ALA A 187 7.03 -15.97 -26.03
C ALA A 187 5.61 -15.78 -25.43
N ILE A 188 5.44 -14.72 -24.64
CA ILE A 188 4.17 -14.41 -23.98
C ILE A 188 3.14 -14.00 -25.04
N ALA A 189 2.07 -14.77 -25.11
CA ALA A 189 0.85 -14.50 -25.86
C ALA A 189 -0.30 -14.23 -24.87
N SER A 190 -1.47 -13.84 -25.38
CA SER A 190 -2.65 -13.56 -24.55
C SER A 190 -3.14 -14.78 -23.76
N ASP A 191 -2.88 -15.98 -24.25
CA ASP A 191 -3.37 -17.25 -23.71
C ASP A 191 -2.28 -18.30 -23.46
N ALA A 192 -1.00 -17.95 -23.68
CA ALA A 192 0.11 -18.87 -23.51
C ALA A 192 1.43 -18.16 -23.17
N ALA A 193 2.37 -18.89 -22.56
CA ALA A 193 3.75 -18.42 -22.35
C ALA A 193 4.74 -19.58 -22.27
N THR A 194 5.99 -19.36 -22.66
CA THR A 194 7.08 -20.33 -22.48
C THR A 194 7.80 -20.07 -21.15
N LEU A 195 7.67 -21.01 -20.22
CA LEU A 195 8.32 -21.00 -18.92
C LEU A 195 9.69 -21.68 -19.03
N THR A 196 10.74 -21.06 -18.48
CA THR A 196 12.11 -21.60 -18.55
C THR A 196 12.71 -21.75 -17.16
N GLY A 197 13.63 -22.70 -17.00
CA GLY A 197 14.26 -23.01 -15.73
C GLY A 197 15.48 -23.89 -15.91
N GLU A 198 16.26 -24.05 -14.85
CA GLU A 198 17.48 -24.84 -14.88
C GLU A 198 17.61 -25.71 -13.62
N LEU A 199 17.83 -27.00 -13.82
CA LEU A 199 18.26 -27.91 -12.77
C LEU A 199 19.78 -27.84 -12.68
N SER A 200 20.32 -27.29 -11.60
CA SER A 200 21.77 -27.13 -11.43
C SER A 200 22.41 -28.29 -10.66
N ASP A 201 21.65 -28.95 -9.79
CA ASP A 201 22.10 -30.14 -9.03
C ASP A 201 20.93 -31.12 -8.82
N LEU A 202 21.23 -32.42 -8.85
CA LEU A 202 20.30 -33.51 -8.57
C LEU A 202 20.27 -33.91 -7.09
N GLY A 203 21.14 -33.34 -6.25
CA GLY A 203 21.23 -33.73 -4.84
C GLY A 203 21.81 -35.12 -4.61
N GLY A 204 22.34 -35.77 -5.66
CA GLY A 204 22.80 -37.16 -5.58
C GLY A 204 21.74 -38.19 -6.02
N ALA A 205 20.54 -37.74 -6.41
CA ALA A 205 19.56 -38.58 -7.07
C ALA A 205 19.98 -39.00 -8.49
N ASP A 206 19.45 -40.14 -8.96
CA ASP A 206 19.69 -40.62 -10.33
C ASP A 206 18.96 -39.76 -11.39
N SER A 207 17.82 -39.17 -11.03
CA SER A 207 17.05 -38.28 -11.88
C SER A 207 16.09 -37.38 -11.11
N ALA A 208 15.58 -36.34 -11.78
CA ALA A 208 14.55 -35.44 -11.29
C ALA A 208 13.49 -35.15 -12.37
N ALA A 209 12.22 -35.14 -11.97
CA ALA A 209 11.12 -34.60 -12.75
C ALA A 209 11.08 -33.08 -12.57
N CYS A 210 11.43 -32.35 -13.63
CA CYS A 210 11.49 -30.89 -13.63
C CYS A 210 10.24 -30.31 -14.28
N TYR A 211 9.52 -29.41 -13.60
CA TYR A 211 8.27 -28.80 -14.08
C TYR A 211 8.12 -27.38 -13.53
N PHE A 212 7.02 -26.70 -13.87
CA PHE A 212 6.71 -25.38 -13.34
C PHE A 212 5.41 -25.41 -12.54
N GLU A 213 5.42 -24.71 -11.41
CA GLU A 213 4.21 -24.27 -10.71
C GLU A 213 3.89 -22.85 -11.17
N TYR A 214 2.65 -22.58 -11.57
CA TYR A 214 2.19 -21.23 -11.95
C TYR A 214 0.79 -20.92 -11.41
N ARG A 215 0.46 -19.64 -11.18
CA ARG A 215 -0.86 -19.22 -10.69
C ARG A 215 -1.19 -17.80 -11.14
N GLU A 216 -2.47 -17.53 -11.38
CA GLU A 216 -2.97 -16.18 -11.63
C GLU A 216 -2.96 -15.37 -10.34
N VAL A 217 -2.50 -14.12 -10.38
CA VAL A 217 -2.56 -13.22 -9.24
C VAL A 217 -4.01 -12.75 -9.03
N PRO A 218 -4.56 -12.79 -7.79
CA PRO A 218 -3.91 -13.09 -6.51
C PRO A 218 -4.25 -14.49 -5.97
N THR A 219 -4.63 -15.44 -6.84
CA THR A 219 -5.02 -16.80 -6.46
C THR A 219 -3.88 -17.50 -5.71
N GLU A 220 -4.23 -18.26 -4.68
CA GLU A 220 -3.22 -18.92 -3.86
C GLU A 220 -2.74 -20.26 -4.43
N SER A 221 -3.65 -20.97 -5.09
CA SER A 221 -3.42 -22.33 -5.57
C SER A 221 -2.52 -22.32 -6.81
N TRP A 222 -1.50 -23.18 -6.78
CA TRP A 222 -0.59 -23.38 -7.91
C TRP A 222 -1.12 -24.46 -8.86
N ASN A 223 -1.14 -24.15 -10.15
CA ASN A 223 -1.24 -25.13 -11.23
C ASN A 223 0.15 -25.70 -11.52
N THR A 224 0.21 -26.91 -12.07
CA THR A 224 1.47 -27.59 -12.41
C THR A 224 1.51 -27.93 -13.89
N THR A 225 2.62 -27.62 -14.56
CA THR A 225 2.83 -28.06 -15.95
C THR A 225 3.17 -29.55 -16.03
N ALA A 226 3.24 -30.08 -17.26
CA ALA A 226 3.88 -31.38 -17.49
C ALA A 226 5.37 -31.33 -17.09
N SER A 227 5.89 -32.46 -16.61
CA SER A 227 7.29 -32.59 -16.19
C SER A 227 8.20 -33.08 -17.32
N THR A 228 9.42 -32.57 -17.35
CA THR A 228 10.56 -33.08 -18.13
C THR A 228 11.50 -33.85 -17.21
N GLU A 229 11.73 -35.15 -17.47
CA GLU A 229 12.69 -35.92 -16.69
C GLU A 229 14.14 -35.54 -17.05
N ARG A 230 14.99 -35.39 -16.03
CA ARG A 230 16.39 -35.02 -16.13
C ARG A 230 17.25 -36.01 -15.35
N SER A 231 18.25 -36.61 -15.99
CA SER A 231 19.27 -37.48 -15.35
C SER A 231 20.65 -36.80 -15.21
N SER A 232 20.71 -35.51 -15.54
CA SER A 232 21.86 -34.64 -15.27
C SER A 232 21.38 -33.19 -15.18
N PRO A 233 22.20 -32.28 -14.59
CA PRO A 233 21.94 -30.85 -14.66
C PRO A 233 21.71 -30.33 -16.09
N GLY A 234 20.96 -29.23 -16.21
CA GLY A 234 20.71 -28.51 -17.45
C GLY A 234 19.34 -27.81 -17.50
N ALA A 235 19.21 -26.92 -18.49
CA ALA A 235 17.99 -26.17 -18.74
C ALA A 235 16.81 -27.05 -19.19
N PHE A 236 15.61 -26.60 -18.85
CA PHE A 236 14.33 -27.14 -19.31
C PHE A 236 13.33 -26.02 -19.53
N SER A 237 12.34 -26.26 -20.39
CA SER A 237 11.26 -25.31 -20.67
C SER A 237 9.96 -26.03 -20.95
N VAL A 238 8.84 -25.39 -20.61
CA VAL A 238 7.49 -25.90 -20.86
C VAL A 238 6.61 -24.75 -21.33
N GLU A 239 5.75 -25.02 -22.30
CA GLU A 239 4.69 -24.08 -22.72
C GLU A 239 3.52 -24.21 -21.74
N ALA A 240 3.10 -23.10 -21.15
CA ALA A 240 1.90 -22.99 -20.35
C ALA A 240 0.80 -22.41 -21.23
N ASP A 241 -0.21 -23.21 -21.53
CA ASP A 241 -1.39 -22.85 -22.32
C ASP A 241 -2.59 -22.52 -21.41
N ASP A 242 -3.71 -22.13 -22.02
CA ASP A 242 -5.00 -21.82 -21.35
C ASP A 242 -4.86 -20.71 -20.29
N LEU A 243 -3.93 -19.77 -20.50
CA LEU A 243 -3.83 -18.57 -19.68
C LEU A 243 -4.98 -17.61 -20.02
N THR A 244 -5.40 -16.83 -19.04
CA THR A 244 -6.36 -15.75 -19.22
C THR A 244 -5.62 -14.51 -19.71
N ASP A 245 -6.20 -13.78 -20.65
CA ASP A 245 -5.65 -12.53 -21.16
C ASP A 245 -5.69 -11.41 -20.12
N ARG A 246 -4.78 -10.44 -20.26
CA ARG A 246 -4.69 -9.29 -19.34
C ARG A 246 -4.65 -9.74 -17.87
N ARG A 247 -3.81 -10.71 -17.53
CA ARG A 247 -3.63 -11.18 -16.16
C ARG A 247 -2.17 -11.24 -15.77
N TYR A 248 -1.91 -10.97 -14.50
CA TYR A 248 -0.63 -11.28 -13.89
C TYR A 248 -0.59 -12.75 -13.47
N TYR A 249 0.54 -13.39 -13.71
CA TYR A 249 0.86 -14.75 -13.29
C TYR A 249 2.16 -14.77 -12.51
N GLU A 250 2.17 -15.54 -11.44
CA GLU A 250 3.40 -15.96 -10.77
C GLU A 250 3.82 -17.34 -11.24
N VAL A 251 5.13 -17.58 -11.36
CA VAL A 251 5.71 -18.86 -11.79
C VAL A 251 6.94 -19.20 -10.95
N ARG A 252 7.15 -20.49 -10.70
CA ARG A 252 8.42 -21.03 -10.22
C ARG A 252 8.74 -22.40 -10.82
N ALA A 253 10.02 -22.65 -11.04
CA ALA A 253 10.54 -23.96 -11.41
C ALA A 253 10.52 -24.91 -10.19
N VAL A 254 10.26 -26.19 -10.44
CA VAL A 254 10.24 -27.25 -9.43
C VAL A 254 10.99 -28.47 -9.95
N ALA A 255 11.73 -29.13 -9.06
CA ALA A 255 12.41 -30.39 -9.34
C ALA A 255 12.10 -31.40 -8.23
N ASP A 256 11.39 -32.48 -8.58
CA ASP A 256 11.15 -33.63 -7.71
C ASP A 256 12.11 -34.76 -8.10
N THR A 257 13.01 -35.15 -7.20
CA THR A 257 13.99 -36.20 -7.47
C THR A 257 13.42 -37.60 -7.25
N ALA A 258 14.04 -38.59 -7.91
CA ALA A 258 13.64 -39.99 -7.85
C ALA A 258 13.77 -40.63 -6.46
N ASP A 259 14.57 -40.05 -5.56
CA ASP A 259 14.72 -40.43 -4.16
C ASP A 259 13.74 -39.71 -3.21
N GLY A 260 12.93 -38.78 -3.71
CA GLY A 260 11.80 -38.17 -3.01
C GLY A 260 12.04 -36.77 -2.45
N ASP A 261 13.13 -36.11 -2.81
CA ASP A 261 13.38 -34.71 -2.46
C ASP A 261 12.73 -33.75 -3.47
N THR A 262 12.37 -32.55 -3.00
CA THR A 262 11.77 -31.49 -3.84
C THR A 262 12.54 -30.18 -3.66
N ALA A 263 12.91 -29.55 -4.78
CA ALA A 263 13.41 -28.18 -4.80
C ALA A 263 12.49 -27.26 -5.58
N ARG A 264 12.47 -25.98 -5.20
CA ARG A 264 11.70 -24.92 -5.85
C ARG A 264 12.59 -23.71 -6.09
N GLY A 265 12.51 -23.15 -7.29
CA GLY A 265 13.18 -21.91 -7.65
C GLY A 265 12.45 -20.68 -7.10
N ALA A 266 13.06 -19.50 -7.30
CA ALA A 266 12.44 -18.22 -6.96
C ALA A 266 11.14 -18.00 -7.73
N VAL A 267 10.20 -17.26 -7.15
CA VAL A 267 8.97 -16.86 -7.84
C VAL A 267 9.27 -15.67 -8.74
N SER A 268 8.86 -15.75 -10.00
CA SER A 268 8.86 -14.67 -10.98
C SER A 268 7.43 -14.28 -11.35
N THR A 269 7.19 -13.03 -11.74
CA THR A 269 5.88 -12.51 -12.15
C THR A 269 5.93 -12.05 -13.61
N PHE A 270 4.90 -12.34 -14.39
CA PHE A 270 4.71 -11.84 -15.76
C PHE A 270 3.24 -11.52 -16.02
N SER A 271 2.92 -10.76 -17.07
CA SER A 271 1.53 -10.51 -17.49
C SER A 271 1.25 -10.97 -18.91
N THR A 272 0.03 -11.44 -19.16
CA THR A 272 -0.47 -11.73 -20.52
C THR A 272 -1.05 -10.46 -21.16
N PRO A 273 -0.81 -10.20 -22.45
CA PRO A 273 -1.38 -9.06 -23.17
C PRO A 273 -2.85 -9.29 -23.55
N ASN A 274 -3.50 -8.24 -24.07
CA ASN A 274 -4.79 -8.36 -24.72
C ASN A 274 -4.68 -9.15 -26.05
N PRO A 275 -5.63 -10.03 -26.39
CA PRO A 275 -5.62 -10.79 -27.65
C PRO A 275 -5.80 -9.91 -28.90
N SER A 276 -6.50 -8.78 -28.78
CA SER A 276 -6.47 -7.74 -29.80
C SER A 276 -5.25 -6.87 -29.55
N ASN A 277 -4.21 -7.01 -30.38
CA ASN A 277 -3.03 -6.13 -30.44
C ASN A 277 -3.36 -4.65 -30.78
N SER A 278 -4.56 -4.17 -30.47
CA SER A 278 -4.93 -2.77 -30.57
C SER A 278 -4.42 -2.04 -29.33
N LYS A 279 -3.14 -1.67 -29.34
CA LYS A 279 -2.69 -0.42 -28.70
C LYS A 279 -3.32 0.79 -29.41
N ALA A 280 -4.64 0.80 -29.52
CA ALA A 280 -5.34 2.01 -29.87
C ALA A 280 -5.35 2.81 -28.58
N PRO A 281 -4.60 3.93 -28.47
CA PRO A 281 -4.87 4.85 -27.39
C PRO A 281 -6.36 5.19 -27.49
N ASP A 282 -7.07 5.13 -26.37
CA ASP A 282 -8.38 5.75 -26.23
C ASP A 282 -8.20 7.25 -26.48
N SER A 283 -8.17 7.60 -27.76
CA SER A 283 -7.97 8.96 -28.23
C SER A 283 -9.24 9.72 -27.93
N ALA A 284 -9.30 10.28 -26.71
CA ALA A 284 -9.98 11.50 -26.28
C ALA A 284 -11.13 11.96 -27.20
N GLY A 285 -12.11 11.07 -27.39
CA GLY A 285 -13.31 11.31 -28.19
C GLY A 285 -14.52 11.03 -27.31
N SER A 286 -15.48 11.95 -27.32
CA SER A 286 -16.70 11.91 -26.49
C SER A 286 -17.50 10.60 -26.55
N ASP A 287 -17.30 9.80 -27.59
CA ASP A 287 -18.09 8.61 -27.87
C ASP A 287 -17.58 7.35 -27.12
N HIS A 288 -16.44 7.45 -26.42
CA HIS A 288 -15.79 6.37 -25.66
C HIS A 288 -15.71 6.59 -24.13
N ALA A 289 -16.20 7.73 -23.62
CA ALA A 289 -16.07 8.08 -22.19
C ALA A 289 -16.95 7.24 -21.25
N GLY A 290 -17.98 6.56 -21.79
CA GLY A 290 -19.02 5.91 -20.97
C GLY A 290 -20.03 6.91 -20.41
N PRO A 291 -20.91 6.46 -19.50
CA PRO A 291 -21.86 7.36 -18.84
C PRO A 291 -21.16 8.30 -17.84
N ASP A 292 -21.69 9.52 -17.72
CA ASP A 292 -21.28 10.47 -16.69
C ASP A 292 -21.68 9.97 -15.29
N SER A 293 -20.98 10.47 -14.26
CA SER A 293 -21.34 10.20 -12.86
C SER A 293 -22.77 10.67 -12.56
N ALA A 294 -23.42 10.07 -11.55
CA ALA A 294 -24.64 10.62 -10.98
C ALA A 294 -24.40 11.90 -10.17
N SER A 295 -23.20 12.05 -9.63
CA SER A 295 -22.74 13.30 -9.04
C SER A 295 -22.46 14.35 -10.11
N GLN A 296 -22.52 15.62 -9.71
CA GLN A 296 -21.97 16.73 -10.46
C GLN A 296 -20.49 16.55 -10.79
N PHE A 297 -19.73 15.93 -9.89
CA PHE A 297 -18.27 15.81 -10.01
C PHE A 297 -17.89 14.40 -10.42
N GLY A 298 -17.09 14.28 -11.49
CA GLY A 298 -16.38 13.07 -11.85
C GLY A 298 -14.95 13.04 -11.31
N PRO A 299 -14.32 11.85 -11.26
CA PRO A 299 -12.94 11.65 -10.79
C PRO A 299 -11.85 12.39 -11.59
N SER A 300 -12.18 13.01 -12.73
CA SER A 300 -11.24 13.80 -13.55
C SER A 300 -11.57 15.30 -13.56
N ASP A 301 -12.50 15.78 -12.72
CA ASP A 301 -12.93 17.19 -12.72
C ASP A 301 -12.01 18.08 -11.87
N GLY A 302 -11.13 17.48 -11.06
CA GLY A 302 -10.09 18.16 -10.29
C GLY A 302 -8.79 18.33 -11.08
N PHE A 303 -7.66 18.36 -10.37
CA PHE A 303 -6.34 18.52 -10.99
C PHE A 303 -5.73 17.20 -11.45
N ALA A 304 -6.02 16.10 -10.76
CA ALA A 304 -5.58 14.77 -11.17
C ALA A 304 -6.36 14.26 -12.40
N ASP A 305 -5.65 13.65 -13.35
CA ASP A 305 -6.27 12.87 -14.42
C ASP A 305 -6.49 11.43 -13.94
N ALA A 306 -7.74 10.97 -13.94
CA ALA A 306 -8.09 9.63 -13.47
C ALA A 306 -7.47 8.51 -14.35
N ALA A 307 -6.38 7.95 -13.84
CA ALA A 307 -5.62 6.83 -14.41
C ALA A 307 -5.30 7.01 -15.90
N PRO A 308 -4.53 8.02 -16.36
CA PRO A 308 -4.23 8.27 -17.78
C PRO A 308 -3.58 7.07 -18.49
N TRP A 309 -2.92 6.21 -17.72
CA TRP A 309 -2.27 4.97 -18.15
C TRP A 309 -3.26 3.82 -18.43
N LEU A 310 -4.49 3.88 -17.92
CA LEU A 310 -5.47 2.81 -18.10
C LEU A 310 -5.89 2.75 -19.58
N ASP A 311 -5.64 1.59 -20.18
CA ASP A 311 -6.02 1.23 -21.54
C ASP A 311 -6.56 -0.21 -21.61
N ASP A 312 -6.83 -0.69 -22.83
CA ASP A 312 -7.35 -2.03 -23.07
C ASP A 312 -6.27 -3.13 -22.96
N ASP A 313 -4.98 -2.79 -22.86
CA ASP A 313 -3.88 -3.75 -22.62
C ASP A 313 -3.57 -3.92 -21.13
N THR A 314 -3.95 -2.94 -20.30
CA THR A 314 -3.72 -2.93 -18.86
C THR A 314 -4.14 -4.25 -18.21
N PRO A 315 -3.24 -4.95 -17.48
CA PRO A 315 -3.58 -6.17 -16.76
C PRO A 315 -4.63 -5.94 -15.67
N VAL A 316 -5.49 -6.93 -15.50
CA VAL A 316 -6.55 -6.95 -14.50
C VAL A 316 -6.16 -7.93 -13.39
N ILE A 317 -6.42 -7.53 -12.14
CA ILE A 317 -6.31 -8.41 -10.98
C ILE A 317 -7.72 -8.55 -10.39
N VAL A 318 -8.22 -9.79 -10.31
CA VAL A 318 -9.58 -10.08 -9.86
C VAL A 318 -9.57 -10.57 -8.42
N ILE A 319 -10.18 -9.79 -7.51
CA ILE A 319 -10.41 -10.20 -6.12
C ILE A 319 -11.66 -11.07 -6.08
N THR A 320 -11.47 -12.33 -5.72
CA THR A 320 -12.52 -13.37 -5.65
C THR A 320 -12.93 -13.69 -4.22
N GLU A 321 -12.06 -13.38 -3.25
CA GLU A 321 -12.34 -13.54 -1.82
C GLU A 321 -12.03 -12.24 -1.07
N PRO A 322 -12.91 -11.78 -0.15
CA PRO A 322 -12.74 -10.53 0.59
C PRO A 322 -11.72 -10.72 1.71
N THR A 323 -10.47 -10.97 1.34
CA THR A 323 -9.37 -11.23 2.27
C THR A 323 -8.28 -10.19 2.10
N ARG A 324 -7.64 -9.83 3.22
CA ARG A 324 -6.48 -8.94 3.21
C ARG A 324 -5.42 -9.48 2.26
N ARG A 325 -5.18 -10.79 2.27
CA ARG A 325 -4.12 -11.41 1.49
C ARG A 325 -4.30 -11.24 -0.02
N GLN A 326 -5.53 -11.37 -0.54
CA GLN A 326 -5.77 -11.10 -1.97
C GLN A 326 -5.57 -9.61 -2.30
N LEU A 327 -6.07 -8.70 -1.45
CA LEU A 327 -5.88 -7.25 -1.63
C LEU A 327 -4.40 -6.86 -1.57
N GLU A 328 -3.69 -7.29 -0.55
CA GLU A 328 -2.27 -7.04 -0.36
C GLU A 328 -1.46 -7.57 -1.55
N LYS A 329 -1.83 -8.75 -2.08
CA LYS A 329 -1.18 -9.28 -3.27
C LYS A 329 -1.49 -8.46 -4.52
N ALA A 330 -2.70 -7.92 -4.66
CA ALA A 330 -3.07 -7.10 -5.80
C ALA A 330 -2.36 -5.74 -5.81
N VAL A 331 -2.25 -5.08 -4.65
CA VAL A 331 -1.62 -3.76 -4.55
C VAL A 331 -0.09 -3.83 -4.60
N THR A 332 0.53 -4.98 -4.33
CA THR A 332 1.99 -5.18 -4.33
C THR A 332 2.57 -5.71 -5.65
N VAL A 333 1.76 -5.80 -6.71
CA VAL A 333 2.31 -6.04 -8.06
C VAL A 333 2.94 -4.76 -8.59
N ASP A 334 4.23 -4.84 -8.93
CA ASP A 334 4.97 -3.75 -9.56
C ASP A 334 4.64 -3.68 -11.06
N GLY A 335 3.73 -2.77 -11.40
CA GLY A 335 3.25 -2.54 -12.77
C GLY A 335 1.83 -1.99 -12.81
N GLU A 336 1.43 -1.50 -13.98
CA GLU A 336 0.08 -0.97 -14.20
C GLU A 336 -0.98 -2.05 -13.99
N ARG A 337 -2.01 -1.75 -13.19
CA ARG A 337 -2.99 -2.76 -12.79
C ARG A 337 -4.35 -2.18 -12.47
N LEU A 338 -5.37 -2.81 -13.04
CA LEU A 338 -6.77 -2.60 -12.69
C LEU A 338 -7.22 -3.69 -11.72
N VAL A 339 -7.50 -3.33 -10.47
CA VAL A 339 -8.01 -4.24 -9.45
C VAL A 339 -9.53 -4.18 -9.44
N VAL A 340 -10.18 -5.31 -9.72
CA VAL A 340 -11.64 -5.46 -9.76
C VAL A 340 -12.12 -6.52 -8.77
N PHE A 341 -13.41 -6.50 -8.45
CA PHE A 341 -13.98 -7.31 -7.38
C PHE A 341 -15.13 -8.17 -7.89
N GLU A 342 -14.91 -9.49 -7.92
CA GLU A 342 -15.98 -10.48 -8.08
C GLU A 342 -16.68 -10.79 -6.76
N THR A 343 -16.24 -10.17 -5.68
CA THR A 343 -16.69 -10.45 -4.31
C THR A 343 -16.98 -9.17 -3.54
N SER A 344 -17.76 -9.31 -2.48
CA SER A 344 -18.15 -8.23 -1.56
C SER A 344 -17.94 -8.67 -0.11
N GLY A 345 -18.11 -7.74 0.82
CA GLY A 345 -18.08 -8.02 2.24
C GLY A 345 -17.03 -7.21 2.99
N THR A 346 -16.77 -7.65 4.21
CA THR A 346 -15.79 -7.03 5.11
C THR A 346 -14.43 -7.70 4.98
N VAL A 347 -13.39 -6.90 4.78
CA VAL A 347 -11.99 -7.33 4.83
C VAL A 347 -11.33 -6.78 6.08
N ASP A 348 -10.97 -7.66 7.01
CA ASP A 348 -10.18 -7.29 8.20
C ASP A 348 -8.70 -7.17 7.81
N LEU A 349 -8.15 -5.95 7.95
CA LEU A 349 -6.75 -5.65 7.69
C LEU A 349 -5.83 -6.11 8.83
N GLY A 350 -6.38 -6.60 9.94
CA GLY A 350 -5.62 -7.26 11.00
C GLY A 350 -4.72 -6.32 11.80
N VAL A 351 -5.19 -5.09 12.04
CA VAL A 351 -4.46 -4.04 12.77
C VAL A 351 -3.17 -3.66 12.06
N ARG A 352 -3.22 -3.51 10.73
CA ARG A 352 -2.09 -3.05 9.91
C ARG A 352 -2.58 -2.24 8.73
N ASP A 353 -1.68 -1.45 8.18
CA ASP A 353 -1.92 -0.69 6.96
C ASP A 353 -2.02 -1.59 5.72
N LEU A 354 -2.80 -1.12 4.76
CA LEU A 354 -2.77 -1.58 3.38
C LEU A 354 -2.15 -0.46 2.52
N PRO A 355 -0.82 -0.44 2.37
CA PRO A 355 -0.17 0.49 1.45
C PRO A 355 -0.45 0.09 -0.01
N ILE A 356 -0.50 1.08 -0.89
CA ILE A 356 -0.44 0.93 -2.35
C ILE A 356 0.93 1.46 -2.78
N PRO A 357 1.98 0.62 -2.79
CA PRO A 357 3.37 1.07 -2.85
C PRO A 357 3.94 1.21 -4.27
N TYR A 358 3.15 0.89 -5.30
CA TYR A 358 3.60 0.97 -6.70
C TYR A 358 2.60 1.76 -7.53
N ASP A 359 3.15 2.60 -8.40
CA ASP A 359 2.38 3.51 -9.26
C ASP A 359 1.34 2.77 -10.10
N LYS A 360 0.40 3.54 -10.67
CA LYS A 360 -0.54 3.04 -11.70
C LYS A 360 -1.41 1.89 -11.21
N CYS A 361 -2.04 2.12 -10.06
CA CYS A 361 -3.00 1.19 -9.47
C CYS A 361 -4.40 1.80 -9.48
N TYR A 362 -5.37 1.09 -10.04
CA TYR A 362 -6.78 1.47 -9.92
C TYR A 362 -7.52 0.40 -9.12
N ILE A 363 -7.92 0.73 -7.89
CA ILE A 363 -8.84 -0.08 -7.08
C ILE A 363 -10.29 0.32 -7.40
N ALA A 364 -10.97 -0.51 -8.20
CA ALA A 364 -12.30 -0.24 -8.73
C ALA A 364 -13.41 -0.92 -7.91
N GLY A 365 -13.71 -0.38 -6.72
CA GLY A 365 -14.72 -0.91 -5.78
C GLY A 365 -16.14 -0.97 -6.35
N GLN A 366 -16.47 -0.19 -7.38
CA GLN A 366 -17.77 -0.19 -8.06
C GLN A 366 -18.10 -1.54 -8.71
N THR A 367 -17.06 -2.32 -9.01
CA THR A 367 -17.24 -3.65 -9.62
C THR A 367 -17.72 -4.71 -8.63
N ALA A 368 -17.56 -4.48 -7.32
CA ALA A 368 -18.04 -5.41 -6.31
C ALA A 368 -19.58 -5.55 -6.33
N PRO A 369 -20.13 -6.76 -6.12
CA PRO A 369 -21.56 -6.92 -5.89
C PRO A 369 -21.99 -6.22 -4.59
N SER A 370 -23.29 -5.97 -4.41
CA SER A 370 -23.82 -5.45 -3.13
C SER A 370 -23.42 -6.37 -1.96
N PRO A 371 -23.00 -5.86 -0.79
CA PRO A 371 -23.01 -4.45 -0.38
C PRO A 371 -21.74 -3.65 -0.74
N GLY A 372 -20.84 -4.20 -1.56
CA GLY A 372 -19.54 -3.63 -1.88
C GLY A 372 -18.43 -4.13 -0.94
N VAL A 373 -17.29 -3.43 -0.96
CA VAL A 373 -16.10 -3.78 -0.17
C VAL A 373 -15.94 -2.80 0.98
N THR A 374 -15.76 -3.34 2.19
CA THR A 374 -15.47 -2.55 3.40
C THR A 374 -14.20 -3.07 4.06
N LEU A 375 -13.21 -2.21 4.21
CA LEU A 375 -11.95 -2.49 4.88
C LEU A 375 -12.05 -2.03 6.33
N VAL A 376 -11.66 -2.88 7.28
CA VAL A 376 -11.71 -2.57 8.72
C VAL A 376 -10.36 -2.79 9.39
N ARG A 377 -10.11 -2.08 10.50
CA ARG A 377 -8.94 -2.30 11.38
C ARG A 377 -7.60 -2.10 10.66
N GLY A 378 -7.51 -1.06 9.85
CA GLY A 378 -6.28 -0.64 9.18
C GLY A 378 -6.51 0.59 8.30
N ARG A 379 -5.43 1.34 8.06
CA ARG A 379 -5.40 2.45 7.12
C ARG A 379 -5.26 1.96 5.68
N VAL A 380 -5.86 2.67 4.73
CA VAL A 380 -5.45 2.57 3.33
C VAL A 380 -4.57 3.76 2.99
N ASN A 381 -3.32 3.49 2.63
CA ASN A 381 -2.34 4.51 2.30
C ASN A 381 -1.96 4.42 0.82
N VAL A 382 -2.31 5.43 0.03
CA VAL A 382 -1.93 5.53 -1.39
C VAL A 382 -0.48 6.03 -1.44
N ALA A 383 0.47 5.10 -1.46
CA ALA A 383 1.90 5.34 -1.26
C ALA A 383 2.68 5.47 -2.58
N ALA A 384 2.00 5.85 -3.65
CA ALA A 384 2.51 5.86 -5.01
C ALA A 384 1.74 6.87 -5.87
N SER A 385 2.23 7.12 -7.07
CA SER A 385 1.66 8.09 -8.01
C SER A 385 0.75 7.43 -9.05
N ASP A 386 -0.08 8.24 -9.71
CA ASP A 386 -1.02 7.78 -10.74
C ASP A 386 -2.04 6.74 -10.23
N CYS A 387 -2.43 6.80 -8.95
CA CYS A 387 -3.35 5.85 -8.34
C CYS A 387 -4.79 6.35 -8.28
N VAL A 388 -5.74 5.44 -8.41
CA VAL A 388 -7.19 5.71 -8.26
C VAL A 388 -7.77 4.76 -7.22
N LEU A 389 -8.35 5.32 -6.17
CA LEU A 389 -9.13 4.61 -5.16
C LEU A 389 -10.60 5.00 -5.30
N GLN A 390 -11.44 4.08 -5.77
CA GLN A 390 -12.84 4.39 -6.05
C GLN A 390 -13.84 3.42 -5.40
N HIS A 391 -14.94 3.95 -4.86
CA HIS A 391 -16.11 3.17 -4.40
C HIS A 391 -15.80 2.10 -3.33
N VAL A 392 -14.91 2.42 -2.38
CA VAL A 392 -14.58 1.56 -1.22
C VAL A 392 -14.91 2.24 0.09
N ARG A 393 -15.13 1.43 1.13
CA ARG A 393 -15.29 1.92 2.51
C ARG A 393 -14.07 1.54 3.32
N VAL A 394 -13.57 2.46 4.14
CA VAL A 394 -12.45 2.21 5.06
C VAL A 394 -12.85 2.68 6.45
N ARG A 395 -12.66 1.81 7.43
CA ARG A 395 -13.13 1.96 8.81
C ARG A 395 -12.01 1.57 9.78
N LEU A 396 -11.18 2.53 10.18
CA LEU A 396 -10.00 2.27 10.98
C LEU A 396 -10.39 1.76 12.37
N GLY A 397 -11.06 2.62 13.15
CA GLY A 397 -11.49 2.41 14.53
C GLY A 397 -10.36 2.20 15.54
N ASP A 398 -10.73 2.06 16.82
CA ASP A 398 -9.77 1.80 17.91
C ASP A 398 -9.05 0.44 17.79
N ALA A 399 -9.54 -0.44 16.91
CA ALA A 399 -9.01 -1.77 16.60
C ALA A 399 -8.81 -2.72 17.80
N GLY A 400 -9.37 -2.39 18.97
CA GLY A 400 -9.17 -3.08 20.24
C GLY A 400 -7.92 -2.63 21.02
N ILE A 401 -7.26 -1.56 20.58
CA ILE A 401 -6.19 -0.90 21.33
C ILE A 401 -6.83 -0.13 22.50
N GLU A 402 -6.24 -0.26 23.70
CA GLU A 402 -6.81 0.32 24.93
C GLU A 402 -6.01 1.53 25.42
N GLU A 403 -4.74 1.64 25.05
CA GLU A 403 -3.84 2.70 25.52
C GLU A 403 -3.40 3.57 24.33
N PRO A 404 -3.27 4.90 24.52
CA PRO A 404 -2.83 5.78 23.45
C PRO A 404 -1.45 5.42 22.91
N THR A 405 -1.28 5.44 21.59
CA THR A 405 -0.01 5.08 20.94
C THR A 405 0.18 5.82 19.61
N GLU A 406 1.42 6.23 19.34
CA GLU A 406 1.81 6.83 18.07
C GLU A 406 1.66 5.83 16.90
N ASP A 407 1.84 4.53 17.15
CA ASP A 407 1.75 3.48 16.12
C ASP A 407 0.33 3.31 15.53
N TRP A 408 -0.69 3.86 16.21
CA TRP A 408 -2.09 3.80 15.79
C TRP A 408 -2.73 5.18 15.71
N ALA A 409 -1.95 6.26 15.84
CA ALA A 409 -2.34 7.62 15.52
C ALA A 409 -2.36 7.80 14.00
N LEU A 410 -3.30 7.11 13.36
CA LEU A 410 -3.34 6.96 11.91
C LEU A 410 -4.58 7.62 11.33
N ASP A 411 -4.41 8.14 10.12
CA ASP A 411 -5.49 8.44 9.23
C ASP A 411 -6.25 7.16 8.84
N THR A 412 -7.53 7.29 8.50
CA THR A 412 -8.27 6.16 7.91
C THR A 412 -7.88 5.94 6.44
N VAL A 413 -7.77 7.01 5.67
CA VAL A 413 -7.31 7.00 4.27
C VAL A 413 -6.40 8.20 4.02
N ASN A 414 -5.27 8.00 3.36
CA ASN A 414 -4.46 9.14 2.91
C ASN A 414 -3.68 8.84 1.63
N THR A 415 -3.32 9.88 0.88
CA THR A 415 -2.14 9.81 0.00
C THR A 415 -0.88 9.99 0.85
N ALA A 416 0.19 9.28 0.50
CA ALA A 416 1.49 9.49 1.12
C ALA A 416 2.13 10.79 0.60
N ASP A 417 3.17 11.21 1.30
CA ASP A 417 3.96 12.37 0.95
C ASP A 417 4.67 12.18 -0.40
N GLU A 418 4.95 13.30 -1.08
CA GLU A 418 5.68 13.37 -2.35
C GLU A 418 5.03 12.54 -3.49
N THR A 419 3.75 12.19 -3.36
CA THR A 419 2.99 11.48 -4.40
C THR A 419 2.31 12.44 -5.37
N GLU A 420 2.07 11.97 -6.60
CA GLU A 420 1.52 12.79 -7.69
C GLU A 420 0.35 12.11 -8.42
N ASN A 421 -0.57 12.92 -8.95
CA ASN A 421 -1.67 12.48 -9.84
C ASN A 421 -2.58 11.40 -9.22
N ASN A 422 -3.03 11.63 -7.98
CA ASN A 422 -3.84 10.67 -7.24
C ASN A 422 -5.32 11.08 -7.18
N VAL A 423 -6.21 10.10 -7.35
CA VAL A 423 -7.67 10.28 -7.26
C VAL A 423 -8.25 9.42 -6.15
N ILE A 424 -8.97 10.06 -5.23
CA ILE A 424 -9.79 9.40 -4.21
C ILE A 424 -11.24 9.82 -4.48
N ASP A 425 -12.06 8.93 -5.02
CA ASP A 425 -13.41 9.26 -5.45
C ASP A 425 -14.45 8.27 -4.92
N HIS A 426 -15.58 8.77 -4.41
CA HIS A 426 -16.59 7.93 -3.76
C HIS A 426 -15.96 6.99 -2.71
N VAL A 427 -15.20 7.52 -1.76
CA VAL A 427 -14.72 6.75 -0.61
C VAL A 427 -15.52 7.13 0.63
N SER A 428 -15.92 6.14 1.43
CA SER A 428 -16.44 6.40 2.79
C SER A 428 -15.34 6.10 3.80
N ALA A 429 -14.82 7.12 4.47
CA ALA A 429 -13.79 7.02 5.50
C ALA A 429 -14.37 7.43 6.86
N SER A 430 -14.26 6.56 7.88
CA SER A 430 -14.70 6.87 9.24
C SER A 430 -13.85 6.22 10.32
N TRP A 431 -14.03 6.72 11.54
CA TRP A 431 -13.45 6.20 12.76
C TRP A 431 -11.92 6.30 12.76
N SER A 432 -11.40 7.42 12.25
CA SER A 432 -9.97 7.75 12.37
C SER A 432 -9.53 7.92 13.81
N VAL A 433 -8.22 7.81 14.02
CA VAL A 433 -7.58 8.18 15.27
C VAL A 433 -6.86 9.51 15.14
N ASP A 434 -6.28 9.82 13.95
CA ASP A 434 -5.88 11.18 13.57
C ASP A 434 -6.95 11.76 12.61
N GLU A 435 -6.77 11.70 11.28
CA GLU A 435 -7.78 12.20 10.31
C GLU A 435 -8.56 11.11 9.56
N CYS A 436 -9.81 11.39 9.19
CA CYS A 436 -10.58 10.45 8.37
C CYS A 436 -10.04 10.34 6.94
N LEU A 437 -9.70 11.45 6.29
CA LEU A 437 -9.17 11.43 4.92
C LEU A 437 -8.22 12.60 4.65
N SER A 438 -6.94 12.35 4.40
CA SER A 438 -5.93 13.41 4.18
C SER A 438 -5.19 13.28 2.85
N VAL A 439 -4.55 14.39 2.46
CA VAL A 439 -3.57 14.46 1.37
C VAL A 439 -2.20 14.69 1.99
N GLY A 440 -1.21 13.91 1.56
CA GLY A 440 0.16 13.96 2.04
C GLY A 440 0.86 15.31 1.79
N TYR A 441 2.08 15.41 2.31
CA TYR A 441 2.95 16.58 2.17
C TYR A 441 3.63 16.58 0.80
N GLU A 442 3.94 17.76 0.27
CA GLU A 442 4.69 17.93 -0.99
C GLU A 442 4.09 17.14 -2.18
N THR A 443 2.78 16.87 -2.14
CA THR A 443 2.08 16.19 -3.25
C THR A 443 1.78 17.16 -4.39
N ALA A 444 1.57 16.64 -5.60
CA ALA A 444 1.05 17.42 -6.71
C ALA A 444 -0.16 16.74 -7.37
N ASP A 445 -1.12 17.53 -7.83
CA ASP A 445 -2.26 17.07 -8.63
C ASP A 445 -3.06 15.95 -7.92
N THR A 446 -3.76 16.30 -6.84
CA THR A 446 -4.63 15.35 -6.11
C THR A 446 -6.08 15.76 -6.21
N THR A 447 -6.97 14.81 -6.53
CA THR A 447 -8.42 15.02 -6.55
C THR A 447 -9.10 14.12 -5.52
N VAL A 448 -9.78 14.72 -4.55
CA VAL A 448 -10.68 14.05 -3.61
C VAL A 448 -12.11 14.46 -3.90
N SER A 449 -12.92 13.54 -4.42
CA SER A 449 -14.29 13.84 -4.84
C SER A 449 -15.34 12.89 -4.28
N ASN A 450 -16.53 13.41 -4.01
CA ASN A 450 -17.70 12.60 -3.61
C ASN A 450 -17.45 11.69 -2.39
N CYS A 451 -16.53 12.03 -1.50
CA CYS A 451 -16.16 11.21 -0.34
C CYS A 451 -16.97 11.57 0.91
N LEU A 452 -17.33 10.55 1.69
CA LEU A 452 -17.97 10.70 3.01
C LEU A 452 -16.88 10.56 4.08
N VAL A 453 -16.61 11.63 4.79
CA VAL A 453 -15.53 11.77 5.78
C VAL A 453 -16.16 12.04 7.15
N ALA A 454 -16.38 11.01 7.95
CA ALA A 454 -17.29 11.15 9.08
C ALA A 454 -16.93 10.33 10.30
N GLU A 455 -17.38 10.79 11.47
CA GLU A 455 -17.21 10.10 12.76
C GLU A 455 -15.75 9.78 13.07
N ALA A 456 -14.85 10.76 12.95
CA ALA A 456 -13.53 10.68 13.56
C ALA A 456 -13.66 10.36 15.06
N LEU A 457 -12.76 9.53 15.61
CA LEU A 457 -12.82 9.19 17.03
C LEU A 457 -12.23 10.33 17.86
N ASP A 458 -13.02 10.90 18.76
CA ASP A 458 -12.66 12.11 19.50
C ASP A 458 -11.75 11.79 20.71
N ASP A 459 -12.30 11.34 21.85
CA ASP A 459 -11.50 10.95 23.03
C ASP A 459 -11.13 9.46 23.00
N SER A 460 -10.20 9.09 22.12
CA SER A 460 -9.84 7.70 21.84
C SER A 460 -8.36 7.35 22.14
N VAL A 461 -7.73 6.57 21.27
CA VAL A 461 -6.35 6.06 21.43
C VAL A 461 -5.27 6.97 20.83
N HIS A 462 -5.61 8.24 20.55
CA HIS A 462 -4.64 9.19 20.03
C HIS A 462 -3.71 9.70 21.16
N PRO A 463 -2.37 9.67 21.00
CA PRO A 463 -1.41 9.97 22.06
C PRO A 463 -1.44 11.44 22.53
N LYS A 464 -2.00 12.34 21.72
CA LYS A 464 -2.15 13.76 22.05
C LYS A 464 -3.51 14.09 22.70
N GLY A 465 -4.35 13.10 22.99
CA GLY A 465 -5.70 13.29 23.54
C GLY A 465 -6.77 13.45 22.45
N GLU A 466 -7.85 14.17 22.75
CA GLU A 466 -9.00 14.41 21.85
C GLU A 466 -8.56 14.80 20.42
N HIS A 467 -8.87 13.97 19.41
CA HIS A 467 -8.43 14.09 18.01
C HIS A 467 -9.53 13.66 16.99
N GLY A 468 -10.73 14.25 17.08
CA GLY A 468 -11.81 14.00 16.13
C GLY A 468 -11.67 14.75 14.80
N TYR A 469 -10.65 14.49 13.97
CA TYR A 469 -10.36 15.34 12.80
C TYR A 469 -10.83 14.80 11.44
N GLY A 470 -11.28 15.72 10.57
CA GLY A 470 -11.79 15.43 9.24
C GLY A 470 -10.69 15.15 8.21
N SER A 471 -10.03 16.21 7.74
CA SER A 471 -9.06 16.16 6.65
C SER A 471 -7.95 17.19 6.78
N LEU A 472 -6.70 16.76 6.57
CA LEU A 472 -5.53 17.61 6.48
C LEU A 472 -4.91 17.53 5.08
N ILE A 473 -4.52 18.68 4.54
CA ILE A 473 -3.76 18.78 3.28
C ILE A 473 -2.35 19.21 3.66
N GLY A 474 -1.37 18.31 3.47
CA GLY A 474 0.00 18.47 3.96
C GLY A 474 0.73 19.70 3.42
N ASN A 475 1.79 20.14 4.10
CA ASN A 475 2.55 21.32 3.69
C ASN A 475 3.00 21.20 2.24
N ASP A 476 2.99 22.31 1.52
CA ASP A 476 3.50 22.44 0.15
C ASP A 476 2.81 21.47 -0.85
N ALA A 477 1.63 20.93 -0.50
CA ALA A 477 0.80 20.20 -1.44
C ALA A 477 0.18 21.18 -2.46
N THR A 478 0.43 20.92 -3.73
CA THR A 478 0.01 21.79 -4.84
C THR A 478 -1.08 21.13 -5.67
N ASN A 479 -1.94 21.95 -6.28
CA ASN A 479 -3.03 21.49 -7.14
C ASN A 479 -3.91 20.41 -6.45
N VAL A 480 -4.45 20.73 -5.27
CA VAL A 480 -5.35 19.82 -4.54
C VAL A 480 -6.81 20.23 -4.76
N ALA A 481 -7.67 19.30 -5.19
CA ALA A 481 -9.08 19.54 -5.42
C ALA A 481 -9.97 18.72 -4.47
N MET A 482 -10.77 19.41 -3.67
CA MET A 482 -11.76 18.83 -2.75
C MET A 482 -13.18 19.14 -3.27
N LEU A 483 -13.83 18.18 -3.93
CA LEU A 483 -15.04 18.40 -4.72
C LEU A 483 -16.23 17.55 -4.24
N GLY A 484 -17.34 18.17 -3.81
CA GLY A 484 -18.57 17.40 -3.54
C GLY A 484 -18.52 16.45 -2.35
N ASN A 485 -17.57 16.63 -1.43
CA ASN A 485 -17.41 15.78 -0.26
C ASN A 485 -18.44 16.14 0.83
N VAL A 486 -18.65 15.23 1.77
CA VAL A 486 -19.41 15.47 3.01
C VAL A 486 -18.52 15.14 4.18
N TRP A 487 -18.24 16.14 5.00
CA TRP A 487 -17.73 15.95 6.34
C TRP A 487 -18.85 16.02 7.37
N ALA A 488 -18.92 15.04 8.27
CA ALA A 488 -19.96 15.01 9.29
C ALA A 488 -19.47 14.41 10.60
N PHE A 489 -19.82 15.04 11.72
CA PHE A 489 -19.51 14.53 13.06
C PHE A 489 -18.00 14.38 13.29
N ASN A 490 -17.21 15.35 12.82
CA ASN A 490 -15.81 15.54 13.20
C ASN A 490 -15.69 16.91 13.87
N THR A 491 -14.76 17.05 14.80
CA THR A 491 -14.54 18.25 15.60
C THR A 491 -13.87 19.38 14.80
N ASP A 492 -12.81 19.09 14.05
CA ASP A 492 -11.93 20.09 13.40
C ASP A 492 -11.39 19.57 12.04
N ARG A 493 -10.75 20.44 11.27
CA ARG A 493 -10.07 20.23 9.98
C ARG A 493 -11.05 19.92 8.84
N HIS A 494 -11.78 20.94 8.39
CA HIS A 494 -12.82 20.84 7.36
C HIS A 494 -12.61 21.70 6.10
N PRO A 495 -11.58 21.42 5.27
CA PRO A 495 -10.30 20.79 5.62
C PRO A 495 -9.36 21.79 6.31
N ARG A 496 -8.26 21.30 6.90
CA ARG A 496 -7.09 22.15 7.19
C ARG A 496 -6.15 22.16 5.99
N LEU A 497 -5.90 23.34 5.45
CA LEU A 497 -4.97 23.64 4.38
C LEU A 497 -3.66 24.09 5.02
N LYS A 498 -2.63 23.23 5.00
CA LYS A 498 -1.37 23.54 5.68
C LYS A 498 -0.50 24.52 4.90
N GLU A 499 0.61 24.91 5.53
CA GLU A 499 1.53 25.92 5.01
C GLU A 499 1.90 25.65 3.55
N GLY A 500 1.81 26.69 2.70
CA GLY A 500 2.22 26.62 1.29
C GLY A 500 1.28 25.86 0.36
N THR A 501 0.09 25.45 0.81
CA THR A 501 -0.82 24.65 -0.03
C THR A 501 -1.54 25.47 -1.09
N GLU A 502 -1.77 24.86 -2.26
CA GLU A 502 -2.56 25.42 -3.36
C GLU A 502 -3.80 24.53 -3.59
N SER A 503 -5.00 24.99 -3.18
CA SER A 503 -6.19 24.13 -3.08
C SER A 503 -7.50 24.73 -3.63
N VAL A 504 -8.35 23.89 -4.24
CA VAL A 504 -9.76 24.23 -4.50
C VAL A 504 -10.69 23.43 -3.59
N VAL A 505 -11.59 24.11 -2.90
CA VAL A 505 -12.58 23.51 -1.99
C VAL A 505 -13.96 23.90 -2.53
N VAL A 506 -14.61 22.99 -3.26
CA VAL A 506 -15.77 23.31 -4.09
C VAL A 506 -16.97 22.41 -3.80
N ASN A 507 -18.11 23.05 -3.51
CA ASN A 507 -19.41 22.43 -3.26
C ASN A 507 -19.36 21.25 -2.30
N ASN A 508 -18.66 21.38 -1.18
CA ASN A 508 -18.67 20.40 -0.11
C ASN A 508 -19.73 20.72 0.95
N VAL A 509 -20.08 19.73 1.76
CA VAL A 509 -20.89 19.90 2.99
C VAL A 509 -19.98 19.67 4.18
N MET A 510 -19.96 20.63 5.10
CA MET A 510 -19.32 20.50 6.42
C MET A 510 -20.45 20.52 7.45
N TYR A 511 -20.57 19.50 8.29
CA TYR A 511 -21.71 19.33 9.19
C TYR A 511 -21.29 18.95 10.61
N ASP A 512 -21.85 19.64 11.61
CA ASP A 512 -21.62 19.40 13.04
C ASP A 512 -20.12 19.43 13.40
N PHE A 513 -19.52 20.61 13.26
CA PHE A 513 -18.09 20.85 13.45
C PHE A 513 -17.84 22.07 14.35
N GLU A 514 -16.69 22.08 15.05
CA GLU A 514 -16.21 23.24 15.79
C GLU A 514 -15.43 24.18 14.87
N ASP A 515 -14.47 23.62 14.14
CA ASP A 515 -13.54 24.35 13.28
C ASP A 515 -13.72 23.94 11.82
N GLY A 516 -13.96 24.96 10.99
CA GLY A 516 -14.27 24.82 9.57
C GLY A 516 -13.03 24.64 8.70
N THR A 517 -12.97 25.36 7.59
CA THR A 517 -11.78 25.41 6.72
C THR A 517 -10.70 26.29 7.34
N TRP A 518 -9.56 25.69 7.66
CA TRP A 518 -8.44 26.35 8.33
C TRP A 518 -7.29 26.55 7.34
N LEU A 519 -6.86 27.80 7.15
CA LEU A 519 -5.70 28.16 6.35
C LEU A 519 -4.49 28.46 7.24
N ASP A 520 -3.42 27.69 7.06
CA ASP A 520 -2.08 27.98 7.60
C ASP A 520 -1.39 29.11 6.76
N PRO A 521 -0.19 29.59 7.16
CA PRO A 521 0.53 30.59 6.37
C PRO A 521 0.80 30.18 4.92
N ASP A 522 0.89 31.16 4.03
CA ASP A 522 1.31 30.99 2.63
C ASP A 522 0.40 30.06 1.80
N THR A 523 -0.82 29.76 2.26
CA THR A 523 -1.83 29.01 1.50
C THR A 523 -2.49 29.89 0.42
N GLU A 524 -2.81 29.29 -0.73
CA GLU A 524 -3.67 29.88 -1.76
C GLU A 524 -4.89 28.98 -2.04
N ALA A 525 -6.10 29.49 -1.78
CA ALA A 525 -7.31 28.69 -1.89
C ALA A 525 -8.43 29.32 -2.76
N SER A 526 -9.16 28.50 -3.52
CA SER A 526 -10.47 28.84 -4.08
C SER A 526 -11.57 28.07 -3.35
N ILE A 527 -12.38 28.76 -2.55
CA ILE A 527 -13.42 28.17 -1.71
C ILE A 527 -14.79 28.58 -2.27
N VAL A 528 -15.48 27.69 -2.97
CA VAL A 528 -16.66 28.04 -3.79
C VAL A 528 -17.84 27.10 -3.55
N GLY A 529 -19.03 27.66 -3.29
CA GLY A 529 -20.28 26.88 -3.29
C GLY A 529 -20.47 25.91 -2.12
N ASN A 530 -19.64 25.98 -1.07
CA ASN A 530 -19.69 25.05 0.06
C ASN A 530 -20.87 25.37 1.00
N ALA A 531 -21.36 24.35 1.69
CA ALA A 531 -22.42 24.44 2.68
C ALA A 531 -21.90 24.07 4.08
N TYR A 532 -21.73 25.07 4.92
CA TYR A 532 -21.34 24.95 6.32
C TYR A 532 -22.59 24.87 7.19
N ARG A 533 -22.91 23.67 7.69
CA ARG A 533 -24.20 23.37 8.34
C ARG A 533 -24.00 22.98 9.79
N ASN A 534 -24.90 23.45 10.65
CA ASN A 534 -24.85 23.21 12.09
C ASN A 534 -23.44 23.42 12.72
N PRO A 535 -22.77 24.57 12.50
CA PRO A 535 -21.53 24.87 13.22
C PRO A 535 -21.81 24.91 14.73
N ASN A 536 -20.97 24.25 15.53
CA ASN A 536 -21.13 24.16 16.98
C ASN A 536 -20.24 25.15 17.76
N SER A 537 -19.60 26.08 17.04
CA SER A 537 -18.78 27.18 17.57
C SER A 537 -19.17 28.53 16.95
N ASP A 538 -18.72 29.63 17.58
CA ASP A 538 -18.88 30.99 17.05
C ASP A 538 -17.71 31.43 16.14
N LYS A 539 -16.73 30.53 15.86
CA LYS A 539 -15.56 30.83 15.02
C LYS A 539 -15.99 30.94 13.56
N ALA A 540 -15.23 31.70 12.76
CA ALA A 540 -15.54 31.81 11.35
C ALA A 540 -15.38 30.46 10.62
N ASN A 541 -16.23 30.20 9.63
CA ASN A 541 -16.18 28.96 8.85
C ASN A 541 -14.88 28.80 8.04
N VAL A 542 -14.30 29.92 7.59
CA VAL A 542 -13.00 29.99 6.92
C VAL A 542 -12.11 30.90 7.76
N PHE A 543 -11.00 30.37 8.28
CA PHE A 543 -10.19 31.10 9.25
C PHE A 543 -8.69 30.82 9.11
N ALA A 544 -7.86 31.67 9.71
CA ALA A 544 -6.41 31.51 9.83
C ALA A 544 -5.95 31.82 11.27
N GLU A 545 -4.80 31.29 11.67
CA GLU A 545 -4.21 31.62 12.98
C GLU A 545 -3.95 33.13 13.13
N ASP A 546 -3.95 33.62 14.38
CA ASP A 546 -3.64 35.01 14.69
C ASP A 546 -2.28 35.42 14.11
N ASP A 547 -2.20 36.65 13.59
CA ASP A 547 -1.00 37.25 12.98
C ASP A 547 -0.52 36.56 11.67
N VAL A 548 -1.31 35.66 11.07
CA VAL A 548 -1.07 35.15 9.71
C VAL A 548 -1.71 36.10 8.69
N ASP A 549 -0.92 36.80 7.88
CA ASP A 549 -1.42 37.70 6.81
C ASP A 549 -1.22 37.14 5.39
N THR A 550 -0.59 35.96 5.26
CA THR A 550 -0.29 35.32 3.98
C THR A 550 -1.28 34.21 3.58
N ALA A 551 -2.20 33.83 4.47
CA ALA A 551 -3.31 32.94 4.14
C ALA A 551 -4.29 33.63 3.17
N THR A 552 -4.29 33.20 1.91
CA THR A 552 -5.05 33.86 0.83
C THR A 552 -6.19 32.98 0.32
N ALA A 553 -7.40 33.55 0.20
CA ALA A 553 -8.55 32.81 -0.31
C ALA A 553 -9.44 33.65 -1.24
N TYR A 554 -9.92 33.03 -2.31
CA TYR A 554 -11.09 33.48 -3.06
C TYR A 554 -12.35 32.80 -2.50
N LEU A 555 -13.37 33.58 -2.16
CA LEU A 555 -14.65 33.06 -1.66
C LEU A 555 -15.81 33.45 -2.58
N GLU A 556 -16.61 32.48 -3.01
CA GLU A 556 -17.81 32.72 -3.82
C GLU A 556 -18.92 31.75 -3.44
N ASP A 557 -20.14 32.27 -3.27
CA ASP A 557 -21.35 31.46 -3.07
C ASP A 557 -21.25 30.43 -1.93
N ASN A 558 -20.48 30.66 -0.87
CA ASN A 558 -20.52 29.77 0.30
C ASN A 558 -21.72 30.13 1.20
N VAL A 559 -22.36 29.13 1.78
CA VAL A 559 -23.50 29.32 2.71
C VAL A 559 -23.19 28.73 4.07
N THR A 560 -23.69 29.39 5.11
CA THR A 560 -23.58 28.90 6.49
C THR A 560 -24.95 28.98 7.18
N ASP A 561 -25.18 28.08 8.13
CA ASP A 561 -26.30 28.19 9.07
C ASP A 561 -26.00 29.25 10.14
N ASP A 562 -27.06 29.78 10.74
CA ASP A 562 -27.01 30.80 11.79
C ASP A 562 -26.25 32.09 11.39
N ASP A 563 -25.85 32.88 12.39
CA ASP A 563 -25.13 34.15 12.20
C ASP A 563 -23.60 33.98 12.28
N VAL A 564 -23.08 32.77 12.04
CA VAL A 564 -21.64 32.47 12.08
C VAL A 564 -20.91 33.20 10.95
N PRO A 565 -19.80 33.91 11.21
CA PRO A 565 -19.03 34.57 10.16
C PRO A 565 -18.55 33.56 9.11
N MET A 566 -18.65 33.90 7.82
CA MET A 566 -18.10 33.04 6.76
C MET A 566 -16.57 33.04 6.78
N VAL A 567 -15.96 34.21 7.02
CA VAL A 567 -14.50 34.39 6.99
C VAL A 567 -14.06 35.28 8.14
N ASP A 568 -12.91 34.98 8.74
CA ASP A 568 -12.30 35.82 9.77
C ASP A 568 -11.53 37.02 9.19
N GLU A 569 -10.85 37.78 10.05
CA GLU A 569 -10.05 38.95 9.64
C GLU A 569 -8.59 38.64 9.28
N ASN A 570 -8.11 37.42 9.55
CA ASN A 570 -6.74 36.98 9.28
C ASN A 570 -6.60 36.40 7.86
N VAL A 571 -7.70 35.94 7.25
CA VAL A 571 -7.70 35.50 5.85
C VAL A 571 -7.71 36.70 4.88
N THR A 572 -6.69 36.77 4.03
CA THR A 572 -6.62 37.73 2.92
C THR A 572 -7.55 37.29 1.79
N VAL A 573 -8.72 37.94 1.69
CA VAL A 573 -9.69 37.66 0.63
C VAL A 573 -9.32 38.37 -0.68
N VAL A 574 -9.23 37.60 -1.78
CA VAL A 574 -8.90 38.11 -3.13
C VAL A 574 -10.09 38.14 -4.08
N ASP A 575 -10.03 39.00 -5.10
CA ASP A 575 -11.11 39.20 -6.08
C ASP A 575 -11.09 38.20 -7.26
N GLU A 576 -9.99 37.47 -7.44
CA GLU A 576 -9.79 36.49 -8.51
C GLU A 576 -9.37 35.14 -7.90
N ARG A 577 -9.80 34.04 -8.54
CA ARG A 577 -9.43 32.68 -8.12
C ARG A 577 -7.93 32.49 -8.30
N PRO A 578 -7.15 32.15 -7.25
CA PRO A 578 -5.71 31.90 -7.38
C PRO A 578 -5.45 30.66 -8.26
N LEU A 579 -6.30 29.64 -8.14
CA LEU A 579 -6.26 28.41 -8.92
C LEU A 579 -7.66 27.88 -9.22
N TRP A 580 -7.81 27.17 -10.34
CA TRP A 580 -9.05 26.50 -10.74
C TRP A 580 -8.76 25.40 -11.77
N PRO A 581 -9.23 24.14 -11.58
CA PRO A 581 -9.07 23.09 -12.57
C PRO A 581 -9.76 23.40 -13.89
N ASP A 582 -9.16 22.94 -15.00
CA ASP A 582 -9.72 23.12 -16.33
C ASP A 582 -11.05 22.36 -16.47
N GLY A 583 -12.12 23.09 -16.83
CA GLY A 583 -13.43 22.50 -17.05
C GLY A 583 -14.27 22.28 -15.78
N LEU A 584 -13.73 22.52 -14.59
CA LEU A 584 -14.50 22.40 -13.34
C LEU A 584 -15.69 23.37 -13.33
N ALA A 585 -16.89 22.82 -13.15
CA ALA A 585 -18.14 23.55 -13.08
C ALA A 585 -18.79 23.41 -11.70
N ALA A 586 -18.67 24.47 -10.89
CA ALA A 586 -19.33 24.56 -9.59
C ALA A 586 -20.86 24.62 -9.73
N MET A 587 -21.56 24.04 -8.75
CA MET A 587 -23.01 24.18 -8.59
C MET A 587 -23.35 25.41 -7.74
N PRO A 588 -24.57 25.95 -7.89
CA PRO A 588 -25.14 26.86 -6.90
C PRO A 588 -25.20 26.19 -5.52
N SER A 589 -24.80 26.93 -4.49
CA SER A 589 -24.68 26.46 -3.10
C SER A 589 -25.98 26.00 -2.45
N ASP A 590 -27.11 26.52 -2.92
CA ASP A 590 -28.44 26.12 -2.48
C ASP A 590 -28.77 24.66 -2.83
N ARG A 591 -28.06 24.06 -3.80
CA ARG A 591 -28.17 22.64 -4.14
C ARG A 591 -27.16 21.75 -3.44
N THR A 592 -26.05 22.30 -2.95
CA THR A 592 -24.89 21.54 -2.46
C THR A 592 -25.29 20.50 -1.40
N PHE A 593 -26.11 20.91 -0.43
CA PHE A 593 -26.51 20.02 0.67
C PHE A 593 -27.27 18.79 0.17
N GLU A 594 -28.43 19.00 -0.46
CA GLU A 594 -29.27 17.88 -0.95
C GLU A 594 -28.53 17.00 -1.96
N HIS A 595 -27.78 17.62 -2.89
CA HIS A 595 -27.01 16.88 -3.89
C HIS A 595 -25.96 15.97 -3.25
N ASN A 596 -25.15 16.48 -2.32
CA ASN A 596 -24.06 15.69 -1.76
C ASN A 596 -24.60 14.58 -0.86
N LEU A 597 -25.64 14.82 -0.06
CA LEU A 597 -26.26 13.76 0.74
C LEU A 597 -26.79 12.62 -0.13
N GLU A 598 -27.34 12.92 -1.30
CA GLU A 598 -27.78 11.91 -2.26
C GLU A 598 -26.59 11.14 -2.85
N ASN A 599 -25.49 11.81 -3.20
CA ASN A 599 -24.43 11.26 -4.05
C ASN A 599 -23.12 10.89 -3.34
N VAL A 600 -22.91 11.18 -2.06
CA VAL A 600 -21.60 11.00 -1.42
C VAL A 600 -21.30 9.54 -1.04
N GLY A 601 -20.03 9.17 -0.93
CA GLY A 601 -19.55 7.94 -0.30
C GLY A 601 -19.55 6.73 -1.24
N ALA A 602 -19.16 5.57 -0.71
CA ALA A 602 -18.78 4.41 -1.53
C ALA A 602 -19.83 3.91 -2.52
N ARG A 603 -21.10 3.85 -2.13
CA ARG A 603 -22.19 3.35 -3.00
C ARG A 603 -23.48 4.10 -2.68
N PRO A 604 -23.72 5.26 -3.29
CA PRO A 604 -24.88 6.09 -2.99
C PRO A 604 -26.23 5.40 -3.21
N ALA A 605 -26.33 4.54 -4.24
CA ALA A 605 -27.56 3.79 -4.51
C ALA A 605 -27.74 2.52 -3.65
N ASP A 606 -26.70 2.13 -2.90
CA ASP A 606 -26.61 0.86 -2.16
C ASP A 606 -25.77 1.05 -0.87
N ARG A 607 -26.24 1.92 0.01
CA ARG A 607 -25.55 2.31 1.24
C ARG A 607 -25.55 1.15 2.25
N THR A 608 -24.47 1.06 3.01
CA THR A 608 -24.44 0.20 4.20
C THR A 608 -25.13 0.91 5.37
N ALA A 609 -25.57 0.16 6.38
CA ALA A 609 -26.24 0.71 7.55
C ALA A 609 -25.44 1.83 8.26
N THR A 610 -24.10 1.78 8.21
CA THR A 610 -23.25 2.83 8.77
C THR A 610 -23.35 4.14 7.97
N ASP A 611 -23.15 4.10 6.65
CA ASP A 611 -23.26 5.30 5.80
C ASP A 611 -24.67 5.89 5.82
N GLU A 612 -25.68 5.02 5.76
CA GLU A 612 -27.09 5.42 5.78
C GLU A 612 -27.44 6.12 7.10
N ARG A 613 -27.02 5.56 8.24
CA ARG A 613 -27.24 6.18 9.56
C ARG A 613 -26.58 7.55 9.67
N ILE A 614 -25.32 7.67 9.21
CA ILE A 614 -24.59 8.96 9.26
C ILE A 614 -25.37 10.01 8.49
N LEU A 615 -25.78 9.72 7.25
CA LEU A 615 -26.50 10.69 6.42
C LEU A 615 -27.92 10.97 6.94
N GLU A 616 -28.64 9.96 7.44
CA GLU A 616 -29.93 10.17 8.11
C GLU A 616 -29.78 11.10 9.33
N HIS A 617 -28.71 10.95 10.12
CA HIS A 617 -28.44 11.83 11.25
C HIS A 617 -28.14 13.27 10.81
N VAL A 618 -27.43 13.46 9.70
CA VAL A 618 -27.22 14.79 9.09
C VAL A 618 -28.56 15.41 8.68
N GLU A 619 -29.42 14.66 7.99
CA GLU A 619 -30.75 15.13 7.58
C GLU A 619 -31.66 15.49 8.76
N LEU A 620 -31.54 14.73 9.86
CA LEU A 620 -32.35 14.92 11.06
C LEU A 620 -31.87 16.05 11.98
N GLY A 621 -30.74 16.70 11.69
CA GLY A 621 -30.24 17.77 12.55
C GLY A 621 -29.52 17.24 13.81
N ALA A 622 -28.91 16.05 13.76
CA ALA A 622 -28.24 15.47 14.91
C ALA A 622 -26.90 16.18 15.22
N SER A 623 -26.45 16.09 16.48
CA SER A 623 -25.12 16.54 16.87
C SER A 623 -24.54 15.56 17.89
N TYR A 624 -23.35 15.04 17.62
CA TYR A 624 -22.63 14.09 18.48
C TYR A 624 -21.20 13.84 18.00
N LEU A 625 -20.35 13.40 18.93
CA LEU A 625 -19.04 12.82 18.66
C LEU A 625 -19.02 11.36 19.15
N VAL A 626 -18.04 10.60 18.70
CA VAL A 626 -17.83 9.22 19.12
C VAL A 626 -16.39 9.00 19.57
N ASP A 627 -16.20 8.24 20.65
CA ASP A 627 -14.87 7.91 21.20
C ASP A 627 -14.38 6.54 20.73
N SER A 628 -15.33 5.73 20.24
CA SER A 628 -15.08 4.39 19.71
C SER A 628 -16.19 4.01 18.75
N GLN A 629 -15.82 3.32 17.68
CA GLN A 629 -16.75 2.71 16.73
C GLN A 629 -17.81 1.82 17.43
N LYS A 630 -17.51 1.29 18.62
CA LYS A 630 -18.44 0.48 19.43
C LYS A 630 -19.70 1.25 19.85
N GLN A 631 -19.62 2.58 19.97
CA GLN A 631 -20.77 3.42 20.34
C GLN A 631 -21.82 3.49 19.22
N VAL A 632 -21.42 3.20 17.98
CA VAL A 632 -22.26 3.33 16.76
C VAL A 632 -22.40 2.02 15.97
N GLY A 633 -22.17 0.89 16.62
CA GLY A 633 -22.45 -0.45 16.07
C GLY A 633 -21.23 -1.35 15.87
N GLY A 634 -20.03 -0.78 15.91
CA GLY A 634 -18.77 -1.52 15.73
C GLY A 634 -18.46 -1.87 14.28
N TYR A 635 -17.39 -2.63 14.07
CA TYR A 635 -17.00 -3.10 12.74
C TYR A 635 -18.09 -3.98 12.12
N PRO A 636 -18.55 -3.68 10.90
CA PRO A 636 -19.63 -4.44 10.28
C PRO A 636 -19.14 -5.80 9.79
N ASP A 637 -19.95 -6.85 9.95
CA ASP A 637 -19.78 -8.14 9.29
C ASP A 637 -20.76 -8.21 8.10
N LEU A 638 -20.29 -7.77 6.93
CA LEU A 638 -21.14 -7.63 5.74
C LEU A 638 -21.26 -8.95 4.97
N PRO A 639 -22.44 -9.24 4.37
CA PRO A 639 -22.62 -10.43 3.54
C PRO A 639 -21.58 -10.52 2.42
N VAL A 640 -21.00 -11.72 2.26
CA VAL A 640 -20.13 -12.05 1.12
C VAL A 640 -20.99 -12.58 -0.02
N ASN A 641 -21.18 -11.76 -1.04
CA ASN A 641 -21.79 -12.13 -2.31
C ASN A 641 -20.74 -12.14 -3.42
N SER A 642 -20.97 -12.97 -4.44
CA SER A 642 -20.10 -13.06 -5.61
C SER A 642 -20.86 -12.94 -6.93
N HIS A 643 -20.14 -12.50 -7.97
CA HIS A 643 -20.59 -12.47 -9.36
C HIS A 643 -19.39 -12.62 -10.30
N GLU A 644 -19.63 -13.05 -11.54
CA GLU A 644 -18.56 -13.15 -12.54
C GLU A 644 -18.41 -11.83 -13.29
N LEU A 645 -17.16 -11.37 -13.44
CA LEU A 645 -16.80 -10.19 -14.21
C LEU A 645 -16.21 -10.59 -15.55
N ASN A 646 -16.81 -10.07 -16.62
CA ASN A 646 -16.22 -10.11 -17.95
C ASN A 646 -15.66 -8.73 -18.27
N VAL A 647 -14.40 -8.48 -17.90
CA VAL A 647 -13.71 -7.24 -18.27
C VAL A 647 -13.46 -7.27 -19.79
N PRO A 648 -13.95 -6.27 -20.55
CA PRO A 648 -13.87 -6.33 -22.00
C PRO A 648 -12.45 -6.05 -22.48
N ASN A 649 -12.06 -6.70 -23.58
CA ASN A 649 -10.81 -6.42 -24.30
C ASN A 649 -10.85 -5.12 -25.13
N GLY A 650 -11.84 -4.26 -24.88
CA GLY A 650 -12.11 -3.04 -25.63
C GLY A 650 -13.04 -2.11 -24.86
N GLY A 651 -12.67 -0.84 -24.69
CA GLY A 651 -13.50 0.15 -24.00
C GLY A 651 -13.53 -0.05 -22.48
N THR A 652 -12.40 -0.42 -21.87
CA THR A 652 -12.27 -0.66 -20.42
C THR A 652 -12.76 0.52 -19.59
N ARG A 653 -12.46 1.76 -20.01
CA ARG A 653 -12.93 2.99 -19.33
C ARG A 653 -14.45 3.13 -19.34
N GLN A 654 -15.07 2.96 -20.51
CA GLN A 654 -16.53 2.99 -20.65
C GLN A 654 -17.19 1.91 -19.77
N TRP A 655 -16.58 0.73 -19.70
CA TRP A 655 -17.05 -0.36 -18.83
C TRP A 655 -16.99 0.01 -17.35
N LEU A 656 -15.87 0.57 -16.87
CA LEU A 656 -15.74 1.04 -15.48
C LEU A 656 -16.76 2.14 -15.15
N ARG A 657 -16.92 3.12 -16.03
CA ARG A 657 -17.91 4.21 -15.86
C ARG A 657 -19.34 3.69 -15.79
N SER A 658 -19.65 2.65 -16.57
CA SER A 658 -20.95 1.98 -16.50
C SER A 658 -21.16 1.27 -15.16
N TRP A 659 -20.10 0.74 -14.53
CA TRP A 659 -20.18 0.21 -13.17
C TRP A 659 -20.35 1.29 -12.11
N SER A 660 -19.62 2.40 -12.22
CA SER A 660 -19.78 3.55 -11.31
C SER A 660 -21.23 4.05 -11.34
N ARG A 661 -21.80 4.26 -12.54
CA ARG A 661 -23.18 4.73 -12.68
C ARG A 661 -24.21 3.84 -11.98
N ARG A 662 -24.02 2.51 -11.99
CA ARG A 662 -24.91 1.53 -11.33
C ARG A 662 -24.89 1.63 -9.81
N VAL A 663 -23.73 1.95 -9.22
CA VAL A 663 -23.59 2.03 -7.76
C VAL A 663 -23.89 3.43 -7.22
N GLU A 664 -23.92 4.42 -8.11
CA GLU A 664 -24.27 5.81 -7.83
C GLU A 664 -25.78 6.08 -7.96
N SER A 665 -26.49 5.42 -8.88
CA SER A 665 -27.92 5.70 -9.15
C SER A 665 -28.77 4.41 -9.19
N PRO A 666 -29.96 4.37 -8.57
CA PRO A 666 -30.85 3.20 -8.61
C PRO A 666 -31.33 2.81 -10.00
N ASP A 667 -31.30 3.75 -10.96
CA ASP A 667 -31.71 3.57 -12.35
C ASP A 667 -30.55 3.20 -13.30
N GLY A 668 -29.34 3.01 -12.75
CA GLY A 668 -28.07 2.87 -13.50
C GLY A 668 -27.75 1.49 -14.07
#